data_AF-A0AB36TJ04-F1
#
_entry.id   AF-A0AB36TJ04-F1
#
_cell.length_a   1.000
_cell.length_b   1.000
_cell.length_c   1.000
_cell.angle_alpha   90.00
_cell.angle_beta   90.00
_cell.angle_gamma   90.00
#
_symmetry.space_group_name_H-M   'P 1'
#
loop_
_entity.id
_entity.type
_entity.pdbx_description
1 polymer ?
#
loop_
_entity_poly.entity_id
_entity_poly.type
_entity_poly.pdbx_seq_one_letter_code
_entity_poly.pdbx_strand_id
1 'polypeptide(L)'
;MKKILCCIISLFVLASYLSTYTYAISYNSAKEAIDDANNFLLEKMGYENYYSLEVNGMNINDKLAQYGLDVFSNRPVFVYGDNVEASKKTTTAGRDMVKKVNGKDEYRALGYAVDGSVFPNPSFPYDNEGHAAKDKMWVKEPWNGSKVKYLYSENGNIVKRTLTDNAFQYIEKWIKFTSFKPHEVEACTGKKNYFVQNAVDVPEGLKENFEDFLYIIQPPTEHAWGLGIAFYYWNGFNNLNYRSFLIRPFDMNDDLDVSFHVIPDSSTEGNEVLVGVKVKSHFDTDLEGVKFRWSITTKNSDGQDVPLDADAYELEFGGSSTSQSGTINISAEDKEACLYAGFRMPNTDVYIEFAINEDGENPLENDLKNNIVSTVVKAEKPINSTLRKFDLPYYALSREISYPLADSDIVFNLNNINGDWLDGSARIDKLNVNVNAGFLHNYQVGSSRIEDNENTITVSLPSVKAKVERKDFGDNPGEKKWLVSNNTVDVIKRILDTSYYLSVSKKYRYRIKCNIHEDCEAEGCSGYKNEIGNVSSSRSGNAPIEINTYVYNGKKDLKKKEYENKISNNYDKDFKAKILWTNNPIKFDVIRYMFHLDAAGNPKTWEAVPGRYQREFVQQCSADIDWNVTSSIKQEYEQDREAARQGKRGQAFYNKVVFATDKNLISYDYPIKSGYYFNPAGKYTFEVTTVNYKTGQGKTKEHEELVNALINSFRYESNLIYINGSNQAVNIANGSYKTPGILTAKNNKGIGGKELISVKTTEYKNIANEIPYYSDKPYENENENKSHDFWKMSMEGYSLSGSLDSYTKYKYREYVAGNQKVYEITETTKVEIVVNGGNNKFYTHPKMPDGEYYIRVWLDNINLGKMSGVDYSSINDTLKGVILDNIKITVKGSIYDDIS
;
A
#
# COMPACT_ATOMS: atom_id res chain seq x y z
N MET A 1 -23.23 -12.94 -5.98
CA MET A 1 -23.16 -11.71 -5.16
C MET A 1 -23.72 -10.47 -5.86
N LYS A 2 -23.49 -10.23 -7.17
CA LYS A 2 -24.06 -9.09 -7.90
C LYS A 2 -25.61 -9.02 -7.95
N LYS A 3 -26.31 -10.17 -7.99
CA LYS A 3 -27.79 -10.21 -7.90
C LYS A 3 -28.35 -9.99 -6.49
N ILE A 4 -27.54 -10.22 -5.45
CA ILE A 4 -27.96 -10.09 -4.04
C ILE A 4 -27.89 -8.63 -3.58
N LEU A 5 -26.95 -7.83 -4.11
CA LEU A 5 -26.82 -6.41 -3.78
C LEU A 5 -27.96 -5.55 -4.36
N CYS A 6 -28.43 -5.85 -5.58
CA CYS A 6 -29.64 -5.24 -6.15
C CYS A 6 -30.90 -5.57 -5.35
N CYS A 7 -31.03 -6.82 -4.88
CA CYS A 7 -32.14 -7.19 -4.01
C CYS A 7 -32.11 -6.49 -2.64
N ILE A 8 -30.93 -6.24 -2.06
CA ILE A 8 -30.80 -5.60 -0.73
C ILE A 8 -31.12 -4.10 -0.79
N ILE A 9 -30.77 -3.40 -1.88
CA ILE A 9 -31.10 -1.97 -2.05
C ILE A 9 -32.60 -1.80 -2.33
N SER A 10 -33.24 -2.71 -3.08
CA SER A 10 -34.68 -2.70 -3.27
C SER A 10 -35.46 -3.11 -2.00
N LEU A 11 -34.95 -4.02 -1.17
CA LEU A 11 -35.66 -4.52 0.04
C LEU A 11 -35.71 -3.54 1.22
N PHE A 12 -34.82 -2.54 1.30
CA PHE A 12 -34.85 -1.56 2.39
C PHE A 12 -35.71 -0.32 2.11
N VAL A 13 -36.07 -0.07 0.85
CA VAL A 13 -36.93 1.07 0.45
C VAL A 13 -38.41 0.68 0.40
N LEU A 14 -38.71 -0.61 0.18
CA LEU A 14 -40.08 -1.14 0.02
C LEU A 14 -40.84 -1.43 1.34
N ALA A 15 -40.21 -1.26 2.52
CA ALA A 15 -40.81 -1.67 3.80
C ALA A 15 -41.54 -0.57 4.57
N SER A 16 -41.58 0.67 4.07
CA SER A 16 -42.20 1.82 4.78
C SER A 16 -43.48 2.37 4.16
N TYR A 17 -43.97 1.84 3.04
CA TYR A 17 -45.11 2.41 2.31
C TYR A 17 -46.23 1.40 2.11
N LEU A 18 -46.78 0.89 3.21
CA LEU A 18 -48.08 0.24 3.18
C LEU A 18 -48.97 0.95 4.18
N SER A 19 -49.83 1.84 3.69
CA SER A 19 -51.24 2.05 4.08
C SER A 19 -51.64 3.51 3.86
N THR A 20 -52.30 3.86 2.76
CA THR A 20 -53.27 4.97 2.80
C THR A 20 -54.49 4.64 1.96
N TYR A 21 -55.64 4.78 2.63
CA TYR A 21 -56.95 4.88 2.02
C TYR A 21 -57.11 6.30 1.47
N THR A 22 -57.82 6.42 0.35
CA THR A 22 -58.19 7.68 -0.33
C THR A 22 -58.86 8.70 0.60
N TYR A 23 -58.23 9.87 0.84
CA TYR A 23 -58.87 11.03 1.47
C TYR A 23 -58.31 12.37 0.95
N ALA A 24 -59.10 13.43 1.08
CA ALA A 24 -58.98 14.72 0.39
C ALA A 24 -58.32 15.86 1.20
N ILE A 25 -58.04 17.00 0.54
CA ILE A 25 -57.43 18.22 1.12
C ILE A 25 -58.27 18.78 2.26
N SER A 26 -57.64 19.03 3.42
CA SER A 26 -58.25 19.74 4.56
C SER A 26 -57.38 20.89 5.06
N TYR A 27 -57.96 22.08 5.23
CA TYR A 27 -57.28 23.22 5.87
C TYR A 27 -57.51 23.23 7.38
N ASN A 28 -56.53 23.71 8.16
CA ASN A 28 -56.66 23.78 9.63
C ASN A 28 -57.66 24.86 10.07
N SER A 29 -57.90 25.84 9.20
CA SER A 29 -58.89 26.90 9.43
C SER A 29 -59.44 27.44 8.11
N ALA A 30 -60.62 28.03 8.17
CA ALA A 30 -61.19 28.73 7.01
C ALA A 30 -60.32 29.91 6.56
N LYS A 31 -59.58 30.53 7.49
CA LYS A 31 -58.65 31.62 7.20
C LYS A 31 -57.51 31.17 6.30
N GLU A 32 -56.95 29.99 6.57
CA GLU A 32 -55.89 29.39 5.77
C GLU A 32 -56.38 29.10 4.33
N ALA A 33 -57.58 28.53 4.20
CA ALA A 33 -58.20 28.29 2.90
C ALA A 33 -58.45 29.58 2.11
N ILE A 34 -58.91 30.63 2.80
CA ILE A 34 -59.12 31.97 2.21
C ILE A 34 -57.80 32.60 1.76
N ASP A 35 -56.74 32.48 2.56
CA ASP A 35 -55.45 33.10 2.26
C ASP A 35 -54.80 32.44 1.04
N ASP A 36 -54.87 31.11 0.95
CA ASP A 36 -54.46 30.35 -0.22
C ASP A 36 -55.25 30.77 -1.48
N ALA A 37 -56.58 30.84 -1.37
CA ALA A 37 -57.44 31.28 -2.45
C ALA A 37 -57.17 32.72 -2.92
N ASN A 38 -56.89 33.63 -1.99
CA ASN A 38 -56.55 35.01 -2.29
C ASN A 38 -55.16 35.16 -2.93
N ASN A 39 -54.17 34.37 -2.51
CA ASN A 39 -52.86 34.37 -3.14
C ASN A 39 -52.95 33.94 -4.61
N PHE A 40 -53.74 32.91 -4.89
CA PHE A 40 -54.00 32.47 -6.26
C PHE A 40 -54.63 33.60 -7.11
N LEU A 41 -55.67 34.27 -6.59
CA LEU A 41 -56.31 35.37 -7.32
C LEU A 41 -55.43 36.62 -7.45
N LEU A 42 -54.54 36.87 -6.48
CA LEU A 42 -53.54 37.92 -6.57
C LEU A 42 -52.53 37.61 -7.69
N GLU A 43 -52.02 36.39 -7.76
CA GLU A 43 -51.05 35.99 -8.78
C GLU A 43 -51.67 35.99 -10.19
N LYS A 44 -52.88 35.44 -10.34
CA LYS A 44 -53.51 35.26 -11.67
C LYS A 44 -54.29 36.46 -12.16
N MET A 45 -54.89 37.23 -11.26
CA MET A 45 -55.83 38.31 -11.61
C MET A 45 -55.46 39.66 -10.96
N GLY A 46 -54.46 39.72 -10.07
CA GLY A 46 -54.10 40.93 -9.35
C GLY A 46 -55.08 41.34 -8.25
N TYR A 47 -56.01 40.46 -7.84
CA TYR A 47 -57.00 40.77 -6.81
C TYR A 47 -56.49 40.43 -5.41
N GLU A 48 -56.30 41.45 -4.58
CA GLU A 48 -55.98 41.28 -3.16
C GLU A 48 -57.26 41.05 -2.33
N ASN A 49 -57.23 40.08 -1.42
CA ASN A 49 -58.27 39.86 -0.40
C ASN A 49 -59.70 39.72 -0.95
N TYR A 50 -59.87 39.06 -2.10
CA TYR A 50 -61.19 38.83 -2.71
C TYR A 50 -62.14 38.04 -1.81
N TYR A 51 -61.63 36.99 -1.17
CA TYR A 51 -62.30 36.21 -0.14
C TYR A 51 -61.99 36.76 1.26
N SER A 52 -62.97 36.76 2.14
CA SER A 52 -62.84 37.16 3.55
C SER A 52 -63.54 36.16 4.47
N LEU A 53 -63.28 36.24 5.78
CA LEU A 53 -63.98 35.42 6.78
C LEU A 53 -65.44 35.87 7.00
N GLU A 54 -65.76 37.10 6.64
CA GLU A 54 -67.10 37.68 6.76
C GLU A 54 -67.41 38.57 5.55
N VAL A 55 -68.60 38.42 4.99
CA VAL A 55 -69.12 39.23 3.87
C VAL A 55 -70.53 39.70 4.22
N ASN A 56 -70.79 41.00 4.12
CA ASN A 56 -72.12 41.61 4.36
C ASN A 56 -72.77 41.20 5.70
N GLY A 57 -71.98 41.05 6.78
CA GLY A 57 -72.46 40.61 8.09
C GLY A 57 -72.67 39.10 8.23
N MET A 58 -72.31 38.31 7.22
CA MET A 58 -72.43 36.85 7.21
C MET A 58 -71.04 36.21 7.32
N ASN A 59 -70.85 35.38 8.35
CA ASN A 59 -69.63 34.59 8.52
C ASN A 59 -69.52 33.50 7.46
N ILE A 60 -68.29 33.13 7.10
CA ILE A 60 -68.02 31.97 6.25
C ILE A 60 -68.42 30.67 6.95
N ASN A 61 -68.86 29.69 6.18
CA ASN A 61 -69.05 28.33 6.67
C ASN A 61 -67.68 27.64 6.81
N ASP A 62 -67.16 27.65 8.04
CA ASP A 62 -65.82 27.14 8.33
C ASP A 62 -65.59 25.71 7.85
N LYS A 63 -66.61 24.85 7.94
CA LYS A 63 -66.49 23.44 7.54
C LYS A 63 -66.40 23.28 6.02
N LEU A 64 -67.20 24.02 5.27
CA LEU A 64 -67.16 23.97 3.81
C LEU A 64 -65.90 24.62 3.24
N ALA A 65 -65.41 25.69 3.89
CA ALA A 65 -64.14 26.31 3.53
C ALA A 65 -62.93 25.41 3.84
N GLN A 66 -62.98 24.59 4.89
CA GLN A 66 -61.88 23.70 5.27
C GLN A 66 -61.90 22.36 4.56
N TYR A 67 -63.07 21.73 4.44
CA TYR A 67 -63.22 20.31 4.07
C TYR A 67 -64.13 20.07 2.86
N GLY A 68 -64.88 21.09 2.42
CA GLY A 68 -65.88 20.90 1.37
C GLY A 68 -66.98 19.88 1.71
N LEU A 69 -67.51 19.24 0.68
CA LEU A 69 -68.39 18.06 0.77
C LEU A 69 -67.94 17.03 -0.28
N ASP A 70 -68.40 15.79 -0.14
CA ASP A 70 -68.14 14.70 -1.07
C ASP A 70 -68.50 15.06 -2.53
N VAL A 71 -69.63 15.74 -2.73
CA VAL A 71 -70.06 16.24 -4.06
C VAL A 71 -69.11 17.27 -4.68
N PHE A 72 -68.23 17.86 -3.88
CA PHE A 72 -67.14 18.75 -4.28
C PHE A 72 -65.77 18.07 -4.20
N SER A 73 -65.71 16.74 -4.22
CA SER A 73 -64.47 15.97 -4.02
C SER A 73 -63.74 16.35 -2.73
N ASN A 74 -64.51 16.76 -1.71
CA ASN A 74 -64.02 17.27 -0.42
C ASN A 74 -62.99 18.42 -0.58
N ARG A 75 -63.16 19.27 -1.60
CA ARG A 75 -62.39 20.50 -1.78
C ARG A 75 -63.15 21.71 -1.22
N PRO A 76 -62.44 22.76 -0.75
CA PRO A 76 -63.05 23.98 -0.25
C PRO A 76 -64.15 24.56 -1.14
N VAL A 77 -65.21 25.00 -0.48
CA VAL A 77 -66.26 25.82 -1.08
C VAL A 77 -66.51 27.00 -0.16
N PHE A 78 -66.22 28.21 -0.64
CA PHE A 78 -66.47 29.42 0.14
C PHE A 78 -67.92 29.84 0.02
N VAL A 79 -68.68 29.60 1.09
CA VAL A 79 -70.07 30.03 1.25
C VAL A 79 -70.25 30.74 2.59
N TYR A 80 -71.10 31.75 2.60
CA TYR A 80 -71.34 32.66 3.73
C TYR A 80 -72.77 32.49 4.25
N GLY A 81 -72.97 32.68 5.56
CA GLY A 81 -74.28 32.55 6.21
C GLY A 81 -74.76 31.10 6.32
N ASP A 82 -76.03 30.90 6.67
CA ASP A 82 -76.61 29.57 6.85
C ASP A 82 -77.42 29.09 5.63
N ASN A 83 -77.48 27.76 5.48
CA ASN A 83 -78.17 27.07 4.40
C ASN A 83 -79.71 27.22 4.44
N VAL A 84 -80.29 27.50 5.61
CA VAL A 84 -81.76 27.64 5.78
C VAL A 84 -82.22 28.98 5.22
N GLU A 85 -81.59 30.08 5.63
CA GLU A 85 -81.92 31.42 5.14
C GLU A 85 -81.64 31.58 3.65
N ALA A 86 -80.51 31.05 3.17
CA ALA A 86 -80.19 31.04 1.73
C ALA A 86 -81.26 30.27 0.92
N SER A 87 -81.76 29.15 1.45
CA SER A 87 -82.81 28.36 0.82
C SER A 87 -84.18 29.07 0.86
N LYS A 88 -84.49 29.84 1.91
CA LYS A 88 -85.71 30.69 1.98
C LYS A 88 -85.71 31.79 0.92
N LYS A 89 -84.56 32.43 0.68
CA LYS A 89 -84.45 33.54 -0.29
C LYS A 89 -84.80 33.13 -1.72
N THR A 90 -84.67 31.84 -2.06
CA THR A 90 -84.94 31.30 -3.40
C THR A 90 -86.29 30.59 -3.51
N THR A 91 -87.05 30.47 -2.42
CA THR A 91 -88.37 29.83 -2.38
C THR A 91 -89.48 30.90 -2.33
N THR A 92 -90.02 31.26 -3.49
CA THR A 92 -91.30 32.01 -3.56
C THR A 92 -92.46 31.04 -3.74
N ALA A 93 -93.53 31.25 -2.97
CA ALA A 93 -94.83 30.54 -2.97
C ALA A 93 -94.85 29.12 -3.58
N GLY A 94 -94.59 28.10 -2.76
CA GLY A 94 -94.94 26.69 -3.06
C GLY A 94 -93.80 25.74 -3.45
N ARG A 95 -92.54 26.18 -3.43
CA ARG A 95 -91.38 25.30 -3.67
C ARG A 95 -90.76 24.80 -2.37
N ASP A 96 -90.27 23.56 -2.37
CA ASP A 96 -89.62 22.96 -1.21
C ASP A 96 -88.29 23.63 -0.89
N MET A 97 -88.08 23.94 0.40
CA MET A 97 -86.82 24.46 0.92
C MET A 97 -85.80 23.34 1.21
N VAL A 98 -86.30 22.14 1.53
CA VAL A 98 -85.54 20.95 1.91
C VAL A 98 -86.20 19.72 1.29
N LYS A 99 -85.40 18.77 0.79
CA LYS A 99 -85.86 17.48 0.25
C LYS A 99 -85.01 16.35 0.79
N LYS A 100 -85.59 15.17 0.94
CA LYS A 100 -84.82 13.97 1.28
C LYS A 100 -84.16 13.39 0.04
N VAL A 101 -82.83 13.34 0.06
CA VAL A 101 -82.00 12.70 -0.98
C VAL A 101 -81.13 11.67 -0.28
N ASN A 102 -81.21 10.41 -0.70
CA ASN A 102 -80.48 9.29 -0.08
C ASN A 102 -80.62 9.21 1.47
N GLY A 103 -81.81 9.55 1.99
CA GLY A 103 -82.12 9.52 3.41
C GLY A 103 -81.65 10.73 4.23
N LYS A 104 -80.94 11.68 3.63
CA LYS A 104 -80.49 12.93 4.27
C LYS A 104 -81.37 14.12 3.85
N ASP A 105 -81.57 15.07 4.76
CA ASP A 105 -82.25 16.31 4.47
C ASP A 105 -81.29 17.27 3.73
N GLU A 106 -81.50 17.43 2.43
CA GLU A 106 -80.72 18.33 1.58
C GLU A 106 -81.45 19.67 1.44
N TYR A 107 -80.78 20.74 1.83
CA TYR A 107 -81.26 22.11 1.62
C TYR A 107 -80.96 22.57 0.20
N ARG A 108 -81.82 23.42 -0.35
CA ARG A 108 -81.71 23.95 -1.72
C ARG A 108 -80.43 24.72 -1.99
N ALA A 109 -79.91 25.40 -0.98
CA ALA A 109 -78.69 26.20 -1.05
C ALA A 109 -77.75 25.83 0.10
N LEU A 110 -76.45 25.99 -0.13
CA LEU A 110 -75.40 25.79 0.88
C LEU A 110 -75.15 27.05 1.72
N GLY A 111 -75.48 28.21 1.17
CA GLY A 111 -75.25 29.53 1.74
C GLY A 111 -75.26 30.60 0.64
N TYR A 112 -74.48 31.66 0.84
CA TYR A 112 -74.30 32.75 -0.11
C TYR A 112 -72.86 32.77 -0.66
N ALA A 113 -72.66 33.13 -1.93
CA ALA A 113 -71.35 33.43 -2.50
C ALA A 113 -70.87 34.84 -2.07
N VAL A 114 -69.62 35.21 -2.41
CA VAL A 114 -69.03 36.53 -2.07
C VAL A 114 -69.90 37.72 -2.51
N ASP A 115 -70.63 37.62 -3.62
CA ASP A 115 -71.53 38.67 -4.10
C ASP A 115 -72.92 38.69 -3.41
N GLY A 116 -73.12 37.82 -2.42
CA GLY A 116 -74.39 37.62 -1.73
C GLY A 116 -75.46 36.92 -2.58
N SER A 117 -75.10 36.35 -3.73
CA SER A 117 -75.95 35.45 -4.52
C SER A 117 -76.01 34.08 -3.86
N VAL A 118 -77.06 33.33 -4.12
CA VAL A 118 -77.27 32.04 -3.43
C VAL A 118 -76.39 30.97 -4.07
N PHE A 119 -75.60 30.27 -3.26
CA PHE A 119 -74.77 29.15 -3.70
C PHE A 119 -75.63 27.88 -3.69
N PRO A 120 -75.97 27.30 -4.86
CA PRO A 120 -76.86 26.14 -4.93
C PRO A 120 -76.20 24.89 -4.36
N ASN A 121 -76.99 24.02 -3.73
CA ASN A 121 -76.53 22.69 -3.33
C ASN A 121 -76.68 21.72 -4.51
N PRO A 122 -75.59 21.17 -5.08
CA PRO A 122 -75.66 20.25 -6.22
C PRO A 122 -76.43 18.96 -5.90
N SER A 123 -76.47 18.56 -4.62
CA SER A 123 -77.22 17.39 -4.16
C SER A 123 -78.75 17.62 -4.15
N PHE A 124 -79.22 18.86 -4.27
CA PHE A 124 -80.65 19.17 -4.28
C PHE A 124 -81.27 18.96 -5.67
N PRO A 125 -82.39 18.23 -5.79
CA PRO A 125 -82.97 17.89 -7.09
C PRO A 125 -83.62 19.10 -7.77
N TYR A 126 -83.51 19.16 -9.10
CA TYR A 126 -84.03 20.27 -9.90
C TYR A 126 -85.56 20.43 -9.81
N ASP A 127 -86.03 21.68 -9.83
CA ASP A 127 -87.45 22.02 -9.63
C ASP A 127 -88.32 22.05 -10.88
N ASN A 128 -87.74 22.13 -12.08
CA ASN A 128 -88.49 22.54 -13.27
C ASN A 128 -88.20 21.67 -14.50
N GLU A 129 -89.24 21.52 -15.32
CA GLU A 129 -89.18 20.86 -16.63
C GLU A 129 -88.20 21.55 -17.61
N GLY A 130 -87.94 22.85 -17.39
CA GLY A 130 -87.00 23.65 -18.17
C GLY A 130 -85.54 23.17 -18.11
N HIS A 131 -85.11 22.57 -16.99
CA HIS A 131 -83.77 22.01 -16.86
C HIS A 131 -83.52 20.87 -17.86
N ALA A 132 -84.55 20.03 -18.10
CA ALA A 132 -84.51 18.92 -19.05
C ALA A 132 -84.96 19.30 -20.47
N ALA A 133 -85.37 20.56 -20.70
CA ALA A 133 -85.85 21.02 -22.00
C ALA A 133 -84.73 20.93 -23.06
N LYS A 134 -85.10 20.48 -24.27
CA LYS A 134 -84.19 20.36 -25.41
C LYS A 134 -84.18 21.61 -26.30
N ASP A 135 -85.14 22.53 -26.14
CA ASP A 135 -85.29 23.76 -26.91
C ASP A 135 -84.65 24.98 -26.24
N LYS A 136 -83.61 24.77 -25.41
CA LYS A 136 -82.94 25.87 -24.69
C LYS A 136 -82.26 26.83 -25.64
N MET A 137 -82.45 28.12 -25.37
CA MET A 137 -81.84 29.24 -26.09
C MET A 137 -81.06 30.11 -25.10
N TRP A 138 -79.76 29.87 -25.00
CA TRP A 138 -78.83 30.47 -24.04
C TRP A 138 -78.49 31.93 -24.38
N VAL A 139 -78.55 32.80 -23.39
CA VAL A 139 -78.28 34.25 -23.52
C VAL A 139 -76.78 34.48 -23.57
N LYS A 140 -76.27 34.96 -24.71
CA LYS A 140 -74.89 35.42 -24.84
C LYS A 140 -74.70 36.78 -24.14
N GLU A 141 -73.56 36.94 -23.48
CA GLU A 141 -73.12 38.14 -22.76
C GLU A 141 -74.23 38.70 -21.84
N PRO A 142 -74.72 37.91 -20.87
CA PRO A 142 -75.82 38.35 -20.01
C PRO A 142 -75.48 39.67 -19.26
N TRP A 143 -74.20 39.92 -18.96
CA TRP A 143 -73.68 41.15 -18.32
C TRP A 143 -73.67 42.40 -19.20
N ASN A 144 -73.96 42.30 -20.49
CA ASN A 144 -74.06 43.47 -21.37
C ASN A 144 -75.35 44.25 -21.06
N GLY A 145 -75.27 45.55 -20.75
CA GLY A 145 -76.43 46.39 -20.38
C GLY A 145 -77.48 46.64 -21.48
N SER A 146 -77.33 46.03 -22.67
CA SER A 146 -78.30 46.10 -23.76
C SER A 146 -79.47 45.13 -23.58
N LYS A 147 -80.70 45.60 -23.82
CA LYS A 147 -81.91 44.74 -23.94
C LYS A 147 -81.88 43.85 -25.18
N VAL A 148 -81.07 44.19 -26.18
CA VAL A 148 -80.91 43.39 -27.40
C VAL A 148 -79.84 42.33 -27.14
N LYS A 149 -80.25 41.06 -27.09
CA LYS A 149 -79.37 39.91 -26.84
C LYS A 149 -79.37 38.94 -28.02
N TYR A 150 -78.27 38.20 -28.15
CA TYR A 150 -78.20 37.02 -29.00
C TYR A 150 -78.43 35.77 -28.16
N LEU A 151 -79.32 34.90 -28.63
CA LEU A 151 -79.67 33.64 -27.99
C LEU A 151 -79.14 32.47 -28.83
N TYR A 152 -78.48 31.50 -28.22
CA TYR A 152 -77.85 30.37 -28.90
C TYR A 152 -78.51 29.06 -28.47
N SER A 153 -78.91 28.22 -29.42
CA SER A 153 -79.27 26.84 -29.11
C SER A 153 -78.02 25.98 -28.95
N GLU A 154 -78.18 24.86 -28.26
CA GLU A 154 -77.12 23.84 -28.12
C GLU A 154 -76.77 23.14 -29.45
N ASN A 155 -77.55 23.37 -30.51
CA ASN A 155 -77.29 22.86 -31.86
C ASN A 155 -76.79 23.96 -32.82
N GLY A 156 -76.43 25.14 -32.30
CA GLY A 156 -75.82 26.23 -33.08
C GLY A 156 -76.79 27.25 -33.71
N ASN A 157 -78.09 27.21 -33.42
CA ASN A 157 -79.05 28.22 -33.92
C ASN A 157 -78.92 29.54 -33.15
N ILE A 158 -78.87 30.67 -33.86
CA ILE A 158 -78.71 32.00 -33.25
C ILE A 158 -79.95 32.85 -33.52
N VAL A 159 -80.52 33.44 -32.46
CA VAL A 159 -81.68 34.34 -32.55
C VAL A 159 -81.38 35.67 -31.86
N LYS A 160 -81.56 36.78 -32.57
CA LYS A 160 -81.50 38.14 -31.99
C LYS A 160 -82.85 38.49 -31.40
N ARG A 161 -82.89 38.87 -30.11
CA ARG A 161 -84.13 39.20 -29.41
C ARG A 161 -83.97 40.43 -28.52
N THR A 162 -84.98 41.29 -28.53
CA THR A 162 -85.13 42.34 -27.52
C THR A 162 -85.87 41.76 -26.32
N LEU A 163 -85.21 41.74 -25.15
CA LEU A 163 -85.80 41.27 -23.90
C LEU A 163 -86.91 42.22 -23.42
N THR A 164 -87.95 41.67 -22.78
CA THR A 164 -88.93 42.47 -22.05
C THR A 164 -88.29 43.10 -20.81
N ASP A 165 -88.88 44.18 -20.29
CA ASP A 165 -88.36 44.84 -19.07
C ASP A 165 -88.24 43.86 -17.90
N ASN A 166 -89.24 42.98 -17.73
CA ASN A 166 -89.23 41.97 -16.68
C ASN A 166 -88.09 40.95 -16.87
N ALA A 167 -87.85 40.50 -18.11
CA ALA A 167 -86.77 39.55 -18.41
C ALA A 167 -85.38 40.18 -18.25
N PHE A 168 -85.23 41.43 -18.67
CA PHE A 168 -83.99 42.19 -18.52
C PHE A 168 -83.68 42.43 -17.03
N GLN A 169 -84.66 42.92 -16.26
CA GLN A 169 -84.53 43.10 -14.81
C GLN A 169 -84.27 41.77 -14.07
N TYR A 170 -84.79 40.65 -14.58
CA TYR A 170 -84.52 39.33 -14.00
C TYR A 170 -83.05 38.93 -14.14
N ILE A 171 -82.43 39.17 -15.30
CA ILE A 171 -81.00 38.92 -15.52
C ILE A 171 -80.15 39.89 -14.69
N GLU A 172 -80.47 41.19 -14.71
CA GLU A 172 -79.72 42.21 -13.96
C GLU A 172 -79.72 41.95 -12.44
N LYS A 173 -80.75 41.32 -11.88
CA LYS A 173 -80.80 40.95 -10.45
C LYS A 173 -79.69 39.98 -10.02
N TRP A 174 -79.19 39.17 -10.94
CA TRP A 174 -78.14 38.18 -10.67
C TRP A 174 -76.74 38.72 -10.93
N ILE A 175 -76.60 39.77 -11.75
CA ILE A 175 -75.31 40.31 -12.19
C ILE A 175 -74.96 41.49 -11.30
N LYS A 176 -74.17 41.23 -10.25
CA LYS A 176 -73.90 42.22 -9.18
C LYS A 176 -72.54 42.88 -9.29
N PHE A 177 -71.54 42.15 -9.79
CA PHE A 177 -70.18 42.64 -9.96
C PHE A 177 -69.74 42.63 -11.43
N THR A 178 -68.82 43.52 -11.77
CA THR A 178 -68.28 43.63 -13.13
C THR A 178 -66.98 42.84 -13.34
N SER A 179 -66.46 42.18 -12.31
CA SER A 179 -65.19 41.41 -12.34
C SER A 179 -65.32 40.06 -13.04
N PHE A 180 -64.19 39.51 -13.50
CA PHE A 180 -64.07 38.20 -14.17
C PHE A 180 -64.81 38.09 -15.51
N LYS A 181 -65.02 39.21 -16.21
CA LYS A 181 -65.51 39.15 -17.59
C LYS A 181 -64.44 38.54 -18.50
N PRO A 182 -64.82 37.89 -19.61
CA PRO A 182 -63.85 37.20 -20.47
C PRO A 182 -62.66 38.06 -20.91
N HIS A 183 -62.89 39.33 -21.27
CA HIS A 183 -61.81 40.25 -21.66
C HIS A 183 -60.89 40.66 -20.50
N GLU A 184 -61.40 40.71 -19.27
CA GLU A 184 -60.59 41.01 -18.08
C GLU A 184 -59.73 39.79 -17.72
N VAL A 185 -60.32 38.59 -17.79
CA VAL A 185 -59.60 37.32 -17.58
C VAL A 185 -58.51 37.15 -18.63
N GLU A 186 -58.78 37.44 -19.90
CA GLU A 186 -57.78 37.40 -20.97
C GLU A 186 -56.62 38.38 -20.73
N ALA A 187 -56.92 39.62 -20.29
CA ALA A 187 -55.91 40.62 -20.02
C ALA A 187 -54.95 40.22 -18.89
N CYS A 188 -55.43 39.48 -17.89
CA CYS A 188 -54.63 39.03 -16.75
C CYS A 188 -53.91 37.71 -17.00
N THR A 189 -54.57 36.75 -17.67
CA THR A 189 -54.11 35.35 -17.75
C THR A 189 -53.59 34.96 -19.14
N GLY A 190 -53.81 35.81 -20.15
CA GLY A 190 -53.54 35.51 -21.55
C GLY A 190 -54.55 34.55 -22.21
N LYS A 191 -55.55 34.04 -21.46
CA LYS A 191 -56.56 33.10 -21.95
C LYS A 191 -57.97 33.55 -21.57
N LYS A 192 -58.80 33.88 -22.56
CA LYS A 192 -60.19 34.36 -22.36
C LYS A 192 -61.08 33.37 -21.59
N ASN A 193 -60.85 32.08 -21.74
CA ASN A 193 -61.59 31.00 -21.08
C ASN A 193 -60.88 30.42 -19.84
N TYR A 194 -59.83 31.07 -19.29
CA TYR A 194 -58.95 30.52 -18.25
C TYR A 194 -59.69 29.85 -17.07
N PHE A 195 -60.73 30.49 -16.51
CA PHE A 195 -61.55 29.87 -15.48
C PHE A 195 -62.63 28.95 -16.05
N VAL A 196 -63.21 29.32 -17.19
CA VAL A 196 -64.39 28.64 -17.75
C VAL A 196 -64.05 27.28 -18.33
N GLN A 197 -62.80 27.03 -18.72
CA GLN A 197 -62.32 25.71 -19.15
C GLN A 197 -62.54 24.63 -18.07
N ASN A 198 -62.57 25.03 -16.79
CA ASN A 198 -62.80 24.15 -15.65
C ASN A 198 -64.30 23.98 -15.31
N ALA A 199 -65.22 24.58 -16.07
CA ALA A 199 -66.66 24.46 -15.82
C ALA A 199 -67.17 23.02 -16.02
N VAL A 200 -68.03 22.57 -15.11
CA VAL A 200 -68.61 21.21 -15.12
C VAL A 200 -69.96 21.20 -15.82
N ASP A 201 -70.26 20.13 -16.56
CA ASP A 201 -71.52 19.90 -17.29
C ASP A 201 -71.90 20.99 -18.31
N VAL A 202 -70.89 21.55 -18.99
CA VAL A 202 -71.05 22.52 -20.08
C VAL A 202 -71.79 21.87 -21.27
N PRO A 203 -72.82 22.53 -21.84
CA PRO A 203 -73.51 22.00 -23.01
C PRO A 203 -72.56 21.81 -24.20
N GLU A 204 -72.61 20.64 -24.84
CA GLU A 204 -71.66 20.23 -25.88
C GLU A 204 -71.49 21.27 -26.98
N GLY A 205 -72.59 21.79 -27.53
CA GLY A 205 -72.55 22.77 -28.62
C GLY A 205 -72.12 24.19 -28.22
N LEU A 206 -71.79 24.42 -26.95
CA LEU A 206 -71.27 25.69 -26.44
C LEU A 206 -69.87 25.58 -25.83
N LYS A 207 -69.26 24.39 -25.75
CA LYS A 207 -67.98 24.17 -25.05
C LYS A 207 -66.85 25.08 -25.54
N GLU A 208 -66.77 25.31 -26.85
CA GLU A 208 -65.70 26.09 -27.50
C GLU A 208 -65.70 27.58 -27.16
N ASN A 209 -66.83 28.12 -26.69
CA ASN A 209 -66.97 29.55 -26.40
C ASN A 209 -67.86 29.82 -25.19
N PHE A 210 -67.90 28.89 -24.24
CA PHE A 210 -68.83 28.95 -23.11
C PHE A 210 -68.59 30.16 -22.22
N GLU A 211 -67.39 30.73 -22.24
CA GLU A 211 -67.05 31.95 -21.51
C GLU A 211 -67.86 33.16 -21.95
N ASP A 212 -68.45 33.15 -23.15
CA ASP A 212 -69.37 34.18 -23.62
C ASP A 212 -70.78 34.10 -22.98
N PHE A 213 -71.11 32.99 -22.34
CA PHE A 213 -72.45 32.71 -21.78
C PHE A 213 -72.45 32.66 -20.26
N LEU A 214 -71.32 32.31 -19.65
CA LEU A 214 -71.19 32.09 -18.22
C LEU A 214 -70.75 33.37 -17.48
N TYR A 215 -71.63 33.90 -16.64
CA TYR A 215 -71.24 34.93 -15.65
C TYR A 215 -70.63 34.24 -14.43
N ILE A 216 -69.37 34.54 -14.11
CA ILE A 216 -68.69 34.02 -12.92
C ILE A 216 -69.18 34.82 -11.70
N ILE A 217 -69.95 34.17 -10.83
CA ILE A 217 -70.39 34.71 -9.54
C ILE A 217 -69.21 34.76 -8.57
N GLN A 218 -68.41 33.70 -8.59
CA GLN A 218 -67.25 33.50 -7.72
C GLN A 218 -66.24 32.63 -8.49
N PRO A 219 -64.99 33.06 -8.70
CA PRO A 219 -64.01 32.30 -9.49
C PRO A 219 -63.55 31.05 -8.73
N PRO A 220 -63.14 29.96 -9.42
CA PRO A 220 -62.39 28.90 -8.77
C PRO A 220 -61.01 29.43 -8.35
N THR A 221 -60.34 28.72 -7.46
CA THR A 221 -58.92 28.97 -7.14
C THR A 221 -58.09 27.72 -7.40
N GLU A 222 -56.82 27.72 -6.97
CA GLU A 222 -55.99 26.52 -7.00
C GLU A 222 -56.73 25.34 -6.38
N HIS A 223 -57.33 25.50 -5.19
CA HIS A 223 -57.95 24.40 -4.45
C HIS A 223 -59.46 24.56 -4.16
N ALA A 224 -60.06 25.72 -4.41
CA ALA A 224 -61.46 25.99 -4.08
C ALA A 224 -62.39 26.07 -5.30
N TRP A 225 -63.60 25.54 -5.15
CA TRP A 225 -64.61 25.55 -6.21
C TRP A 225 -65.14 26.94 -6.51
N GLY A 226 -65.30 27.23 -7.80
CA GLY A 226 -65.98 28.40 -8.32
C GLY A 226 -67.45 28.14 -8.63
N LEU A 227 -68.20 29.24 -8.81
CA LEU A 227 -69.60 29.24 -9.19
C LEU A 227 -69.84 30.22 -10.34
N GLY A 228 -70.50 29.75 -11.39
CA GLY A 228 -71.01 30.58 -12.47
C GLY A 228 -72.52 30.40 -12.68
N ILE A 229 -73.11 31.30 -13.47
CA ILE A 229 -74.53 31.29 -13.85
C ILE A 229 -74.69 31.66 -15.33
N ALA A 230 -75.57 30.95 -16.03
CA ALA A 230 -75.97 31.27 -17.39
C ALA A 230 -77.50 31.24 -17.52
N PHE A 231 -78.03 32.06 -18.43
CA PHE A 231 -79.48 32.27 -18.61
C PHE A 231 -79.94 31.64 -19.91
N TYR A 232 -81.15 31.10 -19.93
CA TYR A 232 -81.74 30.50 -21.13
C TYR A 232 -83.25 30.69 -21.20
N TYR A 233 -83.75 30.82 -22.43
CA TYR A 233 -85.16 30.68 -22.72
C TYR A 233 -85.52 29.23 -23.06
N TRP A 234 -86.74 28.82 -22.72
CA TRP A 234 -87.30 27.52 -23.11
C TRP A 234 -88.82 27.65 -23.31
N ASN A 235 -89.45 26.59 -23.84
CA ASN A 235 -90.87 26.58 -24.21
C ASN A 235 -91.22 27.69 -25.20
N GLY A 236 -90.50 27.72 -26.33
CA GLY A 236 -90.75 28.70 -27.39
C GLY A 236 -90.67 30.14 -26.91
N PHE A 237 -89.58 30.48 -26.21
CA PHE A 237 -89.27 31.85 -25.76
C PHE A 237 -90.18 32.44 -24.66
N ASN A 238 -91.11 31.66 -24.12
CA ASN A 238 -92.09 32.10 -23.13
C ASN A 238 -91.52 32.13 -21.70
N ASN A 239 -90.57 31.23 -21.41
CA ASN A 239 -90.03 31.07 -20.07
C ASN A 239 -88.54 31.41 -20.06
N LEU A 240 -88.13 32.40 -19.27
CA LEU A 240 -86.73 32.69 -18.96
C LEU A 240 -86.35 32.00 -17.65
N ASN A 241 -85.20 31.32 -17.65
CA ASN A 241 -84.66 30.66 -16.46
C ASN A 241 -83.13 30.78 -16.43
N TYR A 242 -82.51 30.31 -15.36
CA TYR A 242 -81.05 30.22 -15.25
C TYR A 242 -80.59 28.81 -14.85
N ARG A 243 -79.32 28.52 -15.12
CA ARG A 243 -78.60 27.36 -14.62
C ARG A 243 -77.29 27.82 -14.00
N SER A 244 -76.97 27.28 -12.82
CA SER A 244 -75.67 27.46 -12.19
C SER A 244 -74.70 26.37 -12.64
N PHE A 245 -73.43 26.72 -12.76
CA PHE A 245 -72.34 25.83 -13.16
C PHE A 245 -71.25 25.89 -12.10
N LEU A 246 -70.78 24.72 -11.69
CA LEU A 246 -69.60 24.61 -10.85
C LEU A 246 -68.35 24.74 -11.72
N ILE A 247 -67.31 25.35 -11.17
CA ILE A 247 -66.02 25.52 -11.83
C ILE A 247 -64.96 24.85 -10.97
N ARG A 248 -64.26 23.85 -11.52
CA ARG A 248 -63.29 23.03 -10.80
C ARG A 248 -62.05 23.84 -10.35
N PRO A 249 -61.50 23.55 -9.16
CA PRO A 249 -60.16 23.98 -8.76
C PRO A 249 -59.07 23.60 -9.79
N PHE A 250 -57.95 24.32 -9.81
CA PHE A 250 -56.84 24.03 -10.74
C PHE A 250 -55.92 22.89 -10.28
N ASP A 251 -55.85 22.59 -8.99
CA ASP A 251 -55.09 21.46 -8.41
C ASP A 251 -55.66 20.09 -8.80
N MET A 252 -56.88 20.09 -9.31
CA MET A 252 -57.53 18.91 -9.85
C MET A 252 -57.20 18.68 -11.34
N ASN A 253 -56.14 19.33 -11.85
CA ASN A 253 -55.62 19.14 -13.22
C ASN A 253 -54.43 18.18 -13.22
N ASP A 254 -54.41 17.24 -14.16
CA ASP A 254 -53.34 16.27 -14.29
C ASP A 254 -52.04 16.87 -14.92
N ASP A 255 -50.84 16.49 -14.44
CA ASP A 255 -49.53 17.05 -14.84
C ASP A 255 -48.33 16.10 -14.58
N LEU A 256 -47.19 16.32 -15.27
CA LEU A 256 -45.89 15.67 -15.03
C LEU A 256 -44.81 16.70 -14.64
N ASP A 257 -43.86 16.33 -13.77
CA ASP A 257 -42.67 17.15 -13.51
C ASP A 257 -41.39 16.30 -13.40
N VAL A 258 -40.24 16.86 -13.79
CA VAL A 258 -38.94 16.19 -13.69
C VAL A 258 -37.89 17.01 -12.95
N SER A 259 -37.07 16.32 -12.16
CA SER A 259 -35.95 16.91 -11.43
C SER A 259 -34.75 15.94 -11.37
N PHE A 260 -33.55 16.50 -11.22
CA PHE A 260 -32.38 15.68 -10.91
C PHE A 260 -32.32 15.36 -9.42
N HIS A 261 -32.03 14.11 -9.08
CA HIS A 261 -31.84 13.67 -7.68
C HIS A 261 -30.44 13.09 -7.41
N VAL A 262 -29.66 12.80 -8.46
CA VAL A 262 -28.24 12.43 -8.38
C VAL A 262 -27.49 13.15 -9.50
N ILE A 263 -26.59 14.08 -9.18
CA ILE A 263 -25.64 14.65 -10.15
C ILE A 263 -24.33 14.99 -9.44
N PRO A 264 -23.17 14.59 -9.98
CA PRO A 264 -21.91 15.17 -9.56
C PRO A 264 -21.68 16.53 -10.24
N ASP A 265 -21.23 17.52 -9.49
CA ASP A 265 -20.89 18.86 -10.01
C ASP A 265 -19.61 18.82 -10.86
N SER A 266 -18.66 17.95 -10.48
CA SER A 266 -17.43 17.74 -11.25
C SER A 266 -16.82 16.36 -11.04
N SER A 267 -16.03 15.91 -12.02
CA SER A 267 -15.24 14.69 -11.92
C SER A 267 -13.95 14.77 -12.75
N THR A 268 -12.96 13.97 -12.37
CA THR A 268 -11.70 13.82 -13.11
C THR A 268 -11.84 12.81 -14.24
N GLU A 269 -11.14 13.05 -15.35
CA GLU A 269 -11.07 12.15 -16.50
C GLU A 269 -10.86 10.67 -16.10
N GLY A 270 -11.63 9.77 -16.72
CA GLY A 270 -11.60 8.32 -16.50
C GLY A 270 -12.37 7.82 -15.27
N ASN A 271 -12.84 8.72 -14.39
CA ASN A 271 -13.69 8.32 -13.27
C ASN A 271 -15.12 7.99 -13.74
N GLU A 272 -15.79 7.13 -12.99
CA GLU A 272 -17.19 6.78 -13.21
C GLU A 272 -18.10 7.88 -12.66
N VAL A 273 -19.03 8.34 -13.49
CA VAL A 273 -20.04 9.36 -13.20
C VAL A 273 -21.41 8.72 -13.31
N LEU A 274 -22.30 9.02 -12.37
CA LEU A 274 -23.70 8.58 -12.39
C LEU A 274 -24.61 9.80 -12.24
N VAL A 275 -25.55 9.94 -13.16
CA VAL A 275 -26.61 10.96 -13.13
C VAL A 275 -27.97 10.29 -13.01
N GLY A 276 -28.85 10.83 -12.18
CA GLY A 276 -30.18 10.31 -11.89
C GLY A 276 -31.24 11.39 -11.94
N VAL A 277 -32.30 11.13 -12.70
CA VAL A 277 -33.51 11.96 -12.79
C VAL A 277 -34.69 11.24 -12.16
N LYS A 278 -35.58 12.02 -11.54
CA LYS A 278 -36.85 11.58 -10.98
C LYS A 278 -37.95 12.33 -11.71
N VAL A 279 -38.87 11.57 -12.31
CA VAL A 279 -40.13 12.04 -12.91
C VAL A 279 -41.23 11.80 -11.90
N LYS A 280 -42.08 12.79 -11.65
CA LYS A 280 -43.27 12.70 -10.81
C LYS A 280 -44.52 12.85 -11.68
N SER A 281 -45.56 12.09 -11.34
CA SER A 281 -46.85 12.10 -11.99
C SER A 281 -47.96 12.51 -11.03
N HIS A 282 -48.78 13.45 -11.46
CA HIS A 282 -49.95 13.91 -10.70
C HIS A 282 -51.26 13.30 -11.21
N PHE A 283 -51.18 12.39 -12.18
CA PHE A 283 -52.33 11.66 -12.71
C PHE A 283 -52.83 10.61 -11.71
N ASP A 284 -54.14 10.43 -11.62
CA ASP A 284 -54.77 9.39 -10.79
C ASP A 284 -54.94 8.05 -11.53
N THR A 285 -54.33 7.92 -12.72
CA THR A 285 -54.35 6.72 -13.56
C THR A 285 -52.95 6.34 -14.00
N ASP A 286 -52.71 5.04 -14.17
CA ASP A 286 -51.45 4.54 -14.72
C ASP A 286 -51.18 5.19 -16.07
N LEU A 287 -49.98 5.78 -16.20
CA LEU A 287 -49.51 6.35 -17.45
C LEU A 287 -48.70 5.30 -18.20
N GLU A 288 -49.15 4.94 -19.39
CA GLU A 288 -48.46 4.02 -20.27
C GLU A 288 -47.80 4.74 -21.44
N GLY A 289 -46.57 4.35 -21.79
CA GLY A 289 -45.94 4.81 -23.01
C GLY A 289 -45.51 6.28 -22.99
N VAL A 290 -45.21 6.86 -21.82
CA VAL A 290 -44.75 8.25 -21.69
C VAL A 290 -43.37 8.39 -22.31
N LYS A 291 -43.22 9.25 -23.33
CA LYS A 291 -41.97 9.40 -24.07
C LYS A 291 -40.90 10.11 -23.24
N PHE A 292 -39.65 9.66 -23.32
CA PHE A 292 -38.51 10.34 -22.69
C PHE A 292 -37.28 10.36 -23.60
N ARG A 293 -36.35 11.28 -23.34
CA ARG A 293 -35.07 11.41 -24.05
C ARG A 293 -33.97 11.96 -23.15
N TRP A 294 -32.79 11.37 -23.23
CA TRP A 294 -31.51 11.92 -22.75
C TRP A 294 -30.72 12.57 -23.90
N SER A 295 -30.20 13.76 -23.67
CA SER A 295 -29.15 14.39 -24.48
C SER A 295 -27.89 14.53 -23.62
N ILE A 296 -26.87 13.74 -23.91
CA ILE A 296 -25.59 13.75 -23.19
C ILE A 296 -24.50 14.07 -24.20
N THR A 297 -23.91 15.25 -24.07
CA THR A 297 -23.01 15.83 -25.07
C THR A 297 -21.75 16.42 -24.44
N THR A 298 -20.72 16.58 -25.26
CA THR A 298 -19.54 17.40 -24.98
C THR A 298 -19.50 18.56 -25.98
N LYS A 299 -18.63 19.54 -25.78
CA LYS A 299 -18.42 20.61 -26.78
C LYS A 299 -17.14 20.41 -27.57
N ASN A 300 -17.22 20.55 -28.88
CA ASN A 300 -16.04 20.60 -29.74
C ASN A 300 -15.34 21.97 -29.67
N SER A 301 -14.23 22.14 -30.39
CA SER A 301 -13.46 23.38 -30.45
C SER A 301 -14.26 24.61 -30.93
N ASP A 302 -15.33 24.39 -31.68
CA ASP A 302 -16.21 25.43 -32.21
C ASP A 302 -17.41 25.71 -31.29
N GLY A 303 -17.48 25.04 -30.13
CA GLY A 303 -18.54 25.21 -29.13
C GLY A 303 -19.85 24.49 -29.46
N GLN A 304 -19.86 23.62 -30.47
CA GLN A 304 -21.03 22.82 -30.84
C GLN A 304 -21.12 21.55 -30.00
N ASP A 305 -22.37 21.16 -29.68
CA ASP A 305 -22.65 19.94 -28.94
C ASP A 305 -22.38 18.71 -29.80
N VAL A 306 -21.56 17.79 -29.27
CA VAL A 306 -21.19 16.51 -29.85
C VAL A 306 -21.67 15.41 -28.91
N PRO A 307 -22.48 14.44 -29.36
CA PRO A 307 -22.91 13.31 -28.53
C PRO A 307 -21.73 12.61 -27.86
N LEU A 308 -21.89 12.26 -26.58
CA LEU A 308 -20.89 11.48 -25.86
C LEU A 308 -20.79 10.08 -26.48
N ASP A 309 -19.59 9.69 -26.88
CA ASP A 309 -19.32 8.38 -27.49
C ASP A 309 -19.53 7.26 -26.45
N ALA A 310 -20.52 6.40 -26.68
CA ALA A 310 -20.91 5.37 -25.73
C ALA A 310 -19.86 4.28 -25.54
N ASP A 311 -19.11 3.92 -26.58
CA ASP A 311 -18.08 2.87 -26.51
C ASP A 311 -16.80 3.41 -25.86
N ALA A 312 -16.41 4.65 -26.20
CA ALA A 312 -15.21 5.27 -25.64
C ALA A 312 -15.35 5.63 -24.16
N TYR A 313 -16.57 5.97 -23.73
CA TYR A 313 -16.84 6.47 -22.38
C TYR A 313 -17.80 5.58 -21.59
N GLU A 314 -18.01 4.32 -21.99
CA GLU A 314 -18.82 3.34 -21.24
C GLU A 314 -20.20 3.92 -20.83
N LEU A 315 -20.90 4.59 -21.76
CA LEU A 315 -22.20 5.22 -21.47
C LEU A 315 -23.30 4.16 -21.36
N GLU A 316 -23.88 4.03 -20.17
CA GLU A 316 -24.92 3.08 -19.83
C GLU A 316 -26.16 3.78 -19.23
N PHE A 317 -27.34 3.21 -19.44
CA PHE A 317 -28.61 3.72 -18.91
C PHE A 317 -29.28 2.69 -17.99
N GLY A 318 -30.01 3.15 -16.98
CA GLY A 318 -30.70 2.28 -16.02
C GLY A 318 -31.90 2.92 -15.33
N GLY A 319 -32.55 2.17 -14.45
CA GLY A 319 -33.79 2.58 -13.78
C GLY A 319 -35.02 2.10 -14.55
N SER A 320 -36.02 2.97 -14.70
CA SER A 320 -37.26 2.68 -15.43
C SER A 320 -37.05 2.43 -16.93
N SER A 321 -35.87 2.77 -17.48
CA SER A 321 -35.45 2.35 -18.81
C SER A 321 -33.93 2.19 -18.89
N THR A 322 -33.46 1.30 -19.78
CA THR A 322 -32.03 1.08 -20.08
C THR A 322 -31.63 1.66 -21.44
N SER A 323 -32.42 2.59 -21.99
CA SER A 323 -32.20 3.22 -23.30
C SER A 323 -32.05 4.73 -23.18
N GLN A 324 -31.31 5.34 -24.12
CA GLN A 324 -31.13 6.81 -24.17
C GLN A 324 -32.45 7.55 -24.43
N SER A 325 -33.37 6.96 -25.19
CA SER A 325 -34.71 7.50 -25.43
C SER A 325 -35.68 6.34 -25.60
N GLY A 326 -36.97 6.62 -25.47
CA GLY A 326 -38.03 5.62 -25.61
C GLY A 326 -39.26 6.02 -24.84
N THR A 327 -39.94 5.03 -24.26
CA THR A 327 -41.12 5.23 -23.42
C THR A 327 -40.98 4.54 -22.08
N ILE A 328 -41.59 5.11 -21.04
CA ILE A 328 -41.71 4.53 -19.71
C ILE A 328 -43.18 4.46 -19.29
N ASN A 329 -43.48 3.63 -18.29
CA ASN A 329 -44.76 3.63 -17.61
C ASN A 329 -44.58 4.23 -16.21
N ILE A 330 -45.56 4.99 -15.74
CA ILE A 330 -45.59 5.58 -14.40
C ILE A 330 -46.87 5.10 -13.71
N SER A 331 -46.70 4.39 -12.59
CA SER A 331 -47.81 3.84 -11.82
C SER A 331 -48.57 4.97 -11.09
N ALA A 332 -49.90 4.89 -11.07
CA ALA A 332 -50.74 5.77 -10.24
C ALA A 332 -50.55 5.50 -8.73
N GLU A 333 -50.04 4.32 -8.36
CA GLU A 333 -49.70 3.97 -6.98
C GLU A 333 -48.38 4.63 -6.56
N ASP A 334 -47.33 4.51 -7.37
CA ASP A 334 -45.99 5.02 -7.04
C ASP A 334 -45.85 6.51 -7.35
N LYS A 335 -46.61 7.02 -8.32
CA LYS A 335 -46.58 8.40 -8.86
C LYS A 335 -45.17 8.92 -9.21
N GLU A 336 -44.18 8.04 -9.35
CA GLU A 336 -42.79 8.39 -9.62
C GLU A 336 -42.09 7.37 -10.55
N ALA A 337 -41.12 7.84 -11.33
CA ALA A 337 -40.20 7.01 -12.11
C ALA A 337 -38.78 7.58 -12.06
N CYS A 338 -37.78 6.70 -11.89
CA CYS A 338 -36.37 7.10 -11.78
C CYS A 338 -35.56 6.55 -12.95
N LEU A 339 -34.77 7.40 -13.60
CA LEU A 339 -33.87 7.01 -14.70
C LEU A 339 -32.45 7.44 -14.39
N TYR A 340 -31.48 6.67 -14.88
CA TYR A 340 -30.07 6.86 -14.63
C TYR A 340 -29.26 6.82 -15.93
N ALA A 341 -28.20 7.63 -15.98
CA ALA A 341 -27.15 7.59 -17.00
C ALA A 341 -25.79 7.52 -16.31
N GLY A 342 -25.00 6.49 -16.60
CA GLY A 342 -23.64 6.30 -16.10
C GLY A 342 -22.62 6.38 -17.22
N PHE A 343 -21.47 7.03 -17.00
CA PHE A 343 -20.40 7.12 -18.01
C PHE A 343 -19.03 7.37 -17.37
N ARG A 344 -17.95 7.15 -18.13
CA ARG A 344 -16.58 7.55 -17.81
C ARG A 344 -16.36 9.01 -18.18
N MET A 345 -15.92 9.81 -17.23
CA MET A 345 -15.71 11.24 -17.43
C MET A 345 -14.65 11.50 -18.53
N PRO A 346 -14.95 12.28 -19.58
CA PRO A 346 -13.95 12.74 -20.54
C PRO A 346 -13.09 13.88 -19.97
N ASN A 347 -12.09 14.33 -20.73
CA ASN A 347 -11.25 15.48 -20.36
C ASN A 347 -11.91 16.86 -20.61
N THR A 348 -13.20 16.88 -20.92
CA THR A 348 -14.01 18.07 -21.28
C THR A 348 -15.35 18.01 -20.56
N ASP A 349 -15.99 19.16 -20.35
CA ASP A 349 -17.27 19.25 -19.66
C ASP A 349 -18.35 18.42 -20.39
N VAL A 350 -19.21 17.76 -19.60
CA VAL A 350 -20.34 16.98 -20.12
C VAL A 350 -21.64 17.70 -19.81
N TYR A 351 -22.39 18.02 -20.86
CA TYR A 351 -23.69 18.67 -20.81
C TYR A 351 -24.78 17.61 -20.87
N ILE A 352 -25.73 17.69 -19.95
CA ILE A 352 -26.77 16.67 -19.78
C ILE A 352 -28.12 17.38 -19.78
N GLU A 353 -29.02 16.94 -20.65
CA GLU A 353 -30.42 17.32 -20.68
C GLU A 353 -31.29 16.05 -20.65
N PHE A 354 -32.37 16.10 -19.88
CA PHE A 354 -33.40 15.07 -19.86
C PHE A 354 -34.76 15.71 -20.11
N ALA A 355 -35.56 15.08 -20.97
CA ALA A 355 -36.92 15.49 -21.28
C ALA A 355 -37.89 14.32 -21.10
N ILE A 356 -39.07 14.59 -20.54
CA ILE A 356 -40.22 13.68 -20.43
C ILE A 356 -41.43 14.34 -21.11
N ASN A 357 -42.23 13.59 -21.87
CA ASN A 357 -43.44 14.07 -22.54
C ASN A 357 -43.27 15.45 -23.21
N GLU A 358 -42.17 15.63 -23.96
CA GLU A 358 -41.75 16.93 -24.51
C GLU A 358 -42.80 17.56 -25.47
N ASP A 359 -43.65 16.73 -26.07
CA ASP A 359 -44.76 17.15 -26.94
C ASP A 359 -46.07 17.42 -26.18
N GLY A 360 -46.17 17.00 -24.92
CA GLY A 360 -47.36 17.15 -24.09
C GLY A 360 -48.55 16.31 -24.54
N GLU A 361 -48.32 15.29 -25.38
CA GLU A 361 -49.40 14.53 -26.03
C GLU A 361 -49.76 13.25 -25.28
N ASN A 362 -48.84 12.64 -24.52
CA ASN A 362 -49.09 11.38 -23.81
C ASN A 362 -48.36 11.30 -22.46
N PRO A 363 -49.04 11.64 -21.34
CA PRO A 363 -50.43 12.11 -21.27
C PRO A 363 -50.63 13.54 -21.81
N LEU A 364 -51.88 13.96 -22.01
CA LEU A 364 -52.16 15.33 -22.40
C LEU A 364 -51.90 16.28 -21.23
N GLU A 365 -50.99 17.24 -21.39
CA GLU A 365 -50.66 18.21 -20.34
C GLU A 365 -50.44 19.62 -20.90
N ASN A 366 -50.63 20.63 -20.04
CA ASN A 366 -50.61 22.05 -20.45
C ASN A 366 -49.36 22.80 -19.99
N ASP A 367 -48.66 22.35 -18.95
CA ASP A 367 -47.36 22.87 -18.55
C ASP A 367 -46.28 21.94 -19.10
N LEU A 368 -45.42 22.46 -19.97
CA LEU A 368 -44.33 21.70 -20.60
C LEU A 368 -42.96 22.20 -20.14
N LYS A 369 -42.91 23.21 -19.26
CA LYS A 369 -41.62 23.80 -18.83
C LYS A 369 -40.96 22.99 -17.73
N ASN A 370 -41.76 22.30 -16.92
CA ASN A 370 -41.38 21.37 -15.86
C ASN A 370 -40.98 19.98 -16.38
N ASN A 371 -41.08 19.75 -17.69
CA ASN A 371 -40.77 18.48 -18.36
C ASN A 371 -39.31 18.32 -18.78
N ILE A 372 -38.51 19.38 -18.69
CA ILE A 372 -37.13 19.39 -19.18
C ILE A 372 -36.20 19.89 -18.07
N VAL A 373 -35.12 19.16 -17.83
CA VAL A 373 -34.04 19.56 -16.91
C VAL A 373 -32.69 19.44 -17.57
N SER A 374 -31.79 20.37 -17.29
CA SER A 374 -30.41 20.36 -17.82
C SER A 374 -29.37 20.70 -16.75
N THR A 375 -28.16 20.17 -16.91
CA THR A 375 -27.02 20.37 -16.01
C THR A 375 -25.68 20.16 -16.75
N VAL A 376 -24.58 20.49 -16.08
CA VAL A 376 -23.22 20.29 -16.58
C VAL A 376 -22.37 19.61 -15.50
N VAL A 377 -21.68 18.53 -15.86
CA VAL A 377 -20.63 17.93 -15.04
C VAL A 377 -19.28 18.49 -15.51
N LYS A 378 -18.56 19.19 -14.63
CA LYS A 378 -17.28 19.82 -14.95
C LYS A 378 -16.13 18.81 -15.01
N ALA A 379 -15.30 18.90 -16.06
CA ALA A 379 -14.09 18.09 -16.19
C ALA A 379 -12.93 18.70 -15.44
N GLU A 380 -12.31 17.89 -14.59
CA GLU A 380 -11.29 18.35 -13.66
C GLU A 380 -9.99 17.59 -13.84
N LYS A 381 -8.86 18.29 -13.66
CA LYS A 381 -7.56 17.68 -13.88
C LYS A 381 -7.17 16.78 -12.69
N PRO A 382 -6.47 15.65 -12.94
CA PRO A 382 -5.89 14.86 -11.87
C PRO A 382 -4.89 15.67 -11.04
N ILE A 383 -4.88 15.46 -9.72
CA ILE A 383 -3.98 16.14 -8.79
C ILE A 383 -2.78 15.22 -8.52
N ASN A 384 -1.73 15.39 -9.33
CA ASN A 384 -0.50 14.60 -9.22
C ASN A 384 0.49 15.28 -8.27
N SER A 385 1.02 14.52 -7.31
CA SER A 385 2.08 14.97 -6.43
C SER A 385 3.43 14.97 -7.12
N THR A 386 4.35 15.78 -6.59
CA THR A 386 5.75 15.77 -6.96
C THR A 386 6.42 14.42 -6.65
N LEU A 387 7.33 14.00 -7.54
CA LEU A 387 8.11 12.78 -7.37
C LEU A 387 9.00 12.87 -6.12
N ARG A 388 8.74 12.01 -5.14
CA ARG A 388 9.55 11.92 -3.91
C ARG A 388 10.57 10.80 -4.00
N LYS A 389 11.78 11.05 -3.50
CA LYS A 389 12.89 10.08 -3.58
C LYS A 389 13.21 9.51 -2.21
N PHE A 390 13.38 8.20 -2.15
CA PHE A 390 13.81 7.48 -0.96
C PHE A 390 15.02 6.61 -1.27
N ASP A 391 16.08 6.82 -0.52
CA ASP A 391 17.31 6.03 -0.64
C ASP A 391 17.29 4.85 0.32
N LEU A 392 17.56 3.65 -0.19
CA LEU A 392 17.91 2.47 0.60
C LEU A 392 19.44 2.29 0.52
N PRO A 393 20.19 2.78 1.53
CA PRO A 393 21.65 2.87 1.46
C PRO A 393 22.33 1.49 1.50
N TYR A 394 23.62 1.45 1.16
CA TYR A 394 24.45 0.23 1.07
C TYR A 394 24.35 -0.74 2.25
N TYR A 395 24.17 -0.20 3.46
CA TYR A 395 24.13 -0.94 4.72
C TYR A 395 22.72 -1.28 5.21
N ALA A 396 21.66 -0.98 4.46
CA ALA A 396 20.28 -1.21 4.88
C ALA A 396 19.64 -2.42 4.19
N LEU A 397 18.99 -3.30 4.97
CA LEU A 397 18.13 -4.38 4.47
C LEU A 397 16.73 -3.89 4.12
N SER A 398 16.24 -2.89 4.84
CA SER A 398 14.95 -2.26 4.57
C SER A 398 14.91 -0.84 5.08
N ARG A 399 13.92 -0.10 4.61
CA ARG A 399 13.60 1.25 5.11
C ARG A 399 12.09 1.42 5.20
N GLU A 400 11.61 1.87 6.35
CA GLU A 400 10.27 2.43 6.46
C GLU A 400 10.23 3.76 5.70
N ILE A 401 9.15 4.06 4.99
CA ILE A 401 8.96 5.31 4.25
C ILE A 401 7.58 5.90 4.56
N SER A 402 7.47 7.21 4.45
CA SER A 402 6.21 7.94 4.60
C SER A 402 6.15 9.07 3.57
N TYR A 403 5.07 9.13 2.80
CA TYR A 403 4.86 10.19 1.81
C TYR A 403 3.37 10.56 1.72
N PRO A 404 3.05 11.84 1.47
CA PRO A 404 1.66 12.29 1.29
C PRO A 404 1.10 11.84 -0.07
N LEU A 405 -0.21 11.63 -0.15
CA LEU A 405 -0.92 11.35 -1.41
C LEU A 405 -1.07 12.59 -2.31
N ALA A 406 -1.17 13.78 -1.71
CA ALA A 406 -1.23 15.08 -2.37
C ALA A 406 -0.25 16.06 -1.69
N ASP A 407 0.38 16.95 -2.46
CA ASP A 407 1.31 17.95 -1.91
C ASP A 407 0.61 19.10 -1.17
N SER A 408 -0.68 19.28 -1.42
CA SER A 408 -1.56 20.26 -0.76
C SER A 408 -2.95 19.67 -0.56
N ASP A 409 -3.76 20.35 0.23
CA ASP A 409 -5.17 19.98 0.38
C ASP A 409 -5.92 20.08 -0.95
N ILE A 410 -6.88 19.18 -1.14
CA ILE A 410 -7.73 19.13 -2.32
C ILE A 410 -8.96 19.99 -2.07
N VAL A 411 -9.17 21.00 -2.92
CA VAL A 411 -10.27 21.94 -2.82
C VAL A 411 -11.34 21.58 -3.85
N PHE A 412 -12.57 21.36 -3.37
CA PHE A 412 -13.76 21.16 -4.19
C PHE A 412 -14.65 22.40 -4.09
N ASN A 413 -14.97 23.02 -5.22
CA ASN A 413 -15.96 24.09 -5.28
C ASN A 413 -17.27 23.48 -5.75
N LEU A 414 -18.32 23.62 -4.94
CA LEU A 414 -19.64 23.08 -5.22
C LEU A 414 -20.60 24.20 -5.60
N ASN A 415 -21.31 24.04 -6.70
CA ASN A 415 -22.37 24.96 -7.10
C ASN A 415 -23.70 24.57 -6.45
N ASN A 416 -24.34 25.50 -5.76
CA ASN A 416 -25.69 25.35 -5.26
C ASN A 416 -26.61 26.26 -6.08
N ILE A 417 -27.53 25.64 -6.81
CA ILE A 417 -28.31 26.36 -7.83
C ILE A 417 -29.48 27.14 -7.21
N ASN A 418 -30.04 26.80 -6.03
CA ASN A 418 -31.20 27.51 -5.45
C ASN A 418 -31.52 27.17 -3.95
N GLY A 419 -30.54 26.80 -3.11
CA GLY A 419 -30.80 26.39 -1.71
C GLY A 419 -29.81 26.91 -0.66
N ASP A 420 -30.07 26.64 0.62
CA ASP A 420 -29.16 26.93 1.75
C ASP A 420 -28.32 25.69 2.08
N TRP A 421 -27.01 25.83 2.25
CA TRP A 421 -26.16 24.71 2.68
C TRP A 421 -26.55 24.22 4.08
N LEU A 422 -26.49 22.91 4.29
CA LEU A 422 -26.54 22.36 5.65
C LEU A 422 -25.12 22.40 6.23
N ASP A 423 -24.89 23.25 7.21
CA ASP A 423 -23.61 23.38 7.90
C ASP A 423 -23.13 22.05 8.49
N GLY A 424 -21.87 21.70 8.25
CA GLY A 424 -21.25 20.48 8.78
C GLY A 424 -21.75 19.19 8.12
N SER A 425 -22.46 19.29 6.98
CA SER A 425 -22.97 18.11 6.27
C SER A 425 -21.99 17.53 5.24
N ALA A 426 -20.85 18.19 5.03
CA ALA A 426 -19.82 17.68 4.13
C ALA A 426 -19.23 16.36 4.64
N ARG A 427 -19.06 15.41 3.74
CA ARG A 427 -18.48 14.09 4.04
C ARG A 427 -17.62 13.59 2.89
N ILE A 428 -16.67 12.72 3.23
CA ILE A 428 -15.93 11.90 2.27
C ILE A 428 -16.76 10.64 2.04
N ASP A 429 -17.35 10.50 0.86
CA ASP A 429 -18.14 9.31 0.52
C ASP A 429 -17.24 8.12 0.22
N LYS A 430 -16.07 8.36 -0.39
CA LYS A 430 -15.13 7.31 -0.78
C LYS A 430 -13.71 7.84 -0.89
N LEU A 431 -12.76 7.09 -0.32
CA LEU A 431 -11.33 7.24 -0.59
C LEU A 431 -10.76 5.86 -0.93
N ASN A 432 -10.37 5.67 -2.19
CA ASN A 432 -9.68 4.47 -2.65
C ASN A 432 -8.21 4.82 -2.92
N VAL A 433 -7.29 4.07 -2.35
CA VAL A 433 -5.85 4.22 -2.59
C VAL A 433 -5.29 2.90 -3.09
N ASN A 434 -4.67 2.91 -4.27
CA ASN A 434 -4.05 1.75 -4.87
C ASN A 434 -2.52 1.88 -4.77
N VAL A 435 -1.92 1.01 -3.96
CA VAL A 435 -0.49 1.00 -3.66
C VAL A 435 0.15 -0.20 -4.33
N ASN A 436 1.37 -0.06 -4.85
CA ASN A 436 2.13 -1.19 -5.41
C ASN A 436 2.61 -2.15 -4.30
N ALA A 437 1.73 -3.06 -3.87
CA ALA A 437 1.97 -4.01 -2.79
C ALA A 437 3.10 -5.03 -3.06
N GLY A 438 3.57 -5.15 -4.31
CA GLY A 438 4.73 -6.00 -4.65
C GLY A 438 6.07 -5.45 -4.15
N PHE A 439 6.17 -4.13 -3.96
CA PHE A 439 7.38 -3.45 -3.49
C PHE A 439 7.17 -2.69 -2.17
N LEU A 440 5.93 -2.28 -1.87
CA LEU A 440 5.56 -1.52 -0.68
C LEU A 440 4.88 -2.44 0.34
N HIS A 441 5.70 -3.04 1.19
CA HIS A 441 5.24 -4.00 2.20
C HIS A 441 4.61 -3.30 3.41
N ASN A 442 3.66 -3.98 4.04
CA ASN A 442 2.97 -3.52 5.27
C ASN A 442 2.44 -2.08 5.16
N TYR A 443 1.94 -1.70 3.99
CA TYR A 443 1.50 -0.33 3.77
C TYR A 443 0.26 0.00 4.62
N GLN A 444 0.19 1.25 5.06
CA GLN A 444 -0.91 1.80 5.83
C GLN A 444 -1.27 3.17 5.27
N VAL A 445 -2.57 3.39 5.08
CA VAL A 445 -3.14 4.68 4.69
C VAL A 445 -3.85 5.24 5.91
N GLY A 446 -3.47 6.45 6.33
CA GLY A 446 -4.11 7.13 7.46
C GLY A 446 -5.53 7.60 7.16
N SER A 447 -6.09 8.42 8.06
CA SER A 447 -7.39 9.06 7.84
C SER A 447 -7.23 10.42 7.18
N SER A 448 -8.14 10.77 6.27
CA SER A 448 -8.27 12.14 5.75
C SER A 448 -8.93 13.06 6.77
N ARG A 449 -8.66 14.37 6.63
CA ARG A 449 -9.40 15.43 7.32
C ARG A 449 -10.24 16.20 6.30
N ILE A 450 -11.43 16.63 6.71
CA ILE A 450 -12.34 17.43 5.91
C ILE A 450 -12.61 18.76 6.62
N GLU A 451 -12.64 19.85 5.86
CA GLU A 451 -13.09 21.16 6.30
C GLU A 451 -14.23 21.61 5.40
N ASP A 452 -15.31 22.08 6.01
CA ASP A 452 -16.57 22.44 5.36
C ASP A 452 -16.77 23.97 5.46
N ASN A 453 -16.68 24.68 4.34
CA ASN A 453 -16.76 26.14 4.28
C ASN A 453 -17.71 26.58 3.17
N GLU A 454 -18.99 26.84 3.47
CA GLU A 454 -20.00 27.31 2.50
C GLU A 454 -19.99 26.52 1.16
N ASN A 455 -19.48 27.11 0.08
CA ASN A 455 -19.41 26.51 -1.25
C ASN A 455 -18.19 25.60 -1.46
N THR A 456 -17.30 25.48 -0.46
CA THR A 456 -16.01 24.84 -0.60
C THR A 456 -15.83 23.71 0.41
N ILE A 457 -15.42 22.54 -0.08
CA ILE A 457 -14.93 21.44 0.75
C ILE A 457 -13.41 21.33 0.54
N THR A 458 -12.66 21.36 1.63
CA THR A 458 -11.21 21.14 1.61
C THR A 458 -10.90 19.78 2.24
N VAL A 459 -10.17 18.92 1.53
CA VAL A 459 -9.77 17.60 2.03
C VAL A 459 -8.25 17.49 2.10
N SER A 460 -7.75 17.28 3.32
CA SER A 460 -6.35 16.88 3.55
C SER A 460 -6.23 15.38 3.43
N LEU A 461 -5.53 14.90 2.41
CA LEU A 461 -5.29 13.48 2.23
C LEU A 461 -4.21 12.94 3.19
N PRO A 462 -4.33 11.68 3.64
CA PRO A 462 -3.36 11.07 4.53
C PRO A 462 -2.02 10.81 3.83
N SER A 463 -0.99 10.58 4.65
CA SER A 463 0.25 9.95 4.17
C SER A 463 0.12 8.43 4.07
N VAL A 464 0.77 7.87 3.06
CA VAL A 464 1.04 6.43 2.97
C VAL A 464 2.32 6.14 3.74
N LYS A 465 2.26 5.18 4.65
CA LYS A 465 3.42 4.60 5.32
C LYS A 465 3.64 3.20 4.77
N ALA A 466 4.86 2.83 4.47
CA ALA A 466 5.19 1.49 3.95
C ALA A 466 6.63 1.10 4.30
N LYS A 467 7.00 -0.15 4.02
CA LYS A 467 8.37 -0.66 4.14
C LYS A 467 8.86 -1.12 2.77
N VAL A 468 10.04 -0.64 2.36
CA VAL A 468 10.75 -1.16 1.18
C VAL A 468 11.85 -2.10 1.61
N GLU A 469 12.03 -3.23 0.92
CA GLU A 469 13.03 -4.24 1.25
C GLU A 469 14.04 -4.43 0.13
N ARG A 470 15.32 -4.57 0.49
CA ARG A 470 16.43 -4.74 -0.45
C ARG A 470 16.24 -5.93 -1.39
N LYS A 471 15.64 -7.00 -0.88
CA LYS A 471 15.39 -8.25 -1.62
C LYS A 471 14.54 -8.04 -2.88
N ASP A 472 13.63 -7.06 -2.85
CA ASP A 472 12.73 -6.75 -3.98
C ASP A 472 13.50 -6.12 -5.16
N PHE A 473 14.73 -5.68 -4.91
CA PHE A 473 15.65 -5.13 -5.91
C PHE A 473 16.70 -6.14 -6.35
N GLY A 474 16.54 -7.43 -6.03
CA GLY A 474 17.41 -8.51 -6.49
C GLY A 474 18.70 -8.72 -5.67
N ASP A 475 18.84 -8.05 -4.54
CA ASP A 475 19.95 -8.24 -3.59
C ASP A 475 19.39 -8.74 -2.25
N ASN A 476 19.65 -10.00 -1.89
CA ASN A 476 19.23 -10.60 -0.62
C ASN A 476 20.40 -11.33 0.07
N PRO A 477 21.30 -10.58 0.73
CA PRO A 477 22.48 -11.13 1.40
C PRO A 477 22.15 -12.17 2.48
N GLY A 478 21.00 -12.02 3.17
CA GLY A 478 20.56 -12.96 4.21
C GLY A 478 20.36 -14.39 3.69
N GLU A 479 19.93 -14.53 2.44
CA GLU A 479 19.77 -15.83 1.76
C GLU A 479 20.96 -16.18 0.85
N LYS A 480 22.11 -15.51 1.00
CA LYS A 480 23.29 -15.69 0.12
C LYS A 480 22.98 -15.44 -1.37
N LYS A 481 22.07 -14.51 -1.66
CA LYS A 481 21.74 -14.05 -3.02
C LYS A 481 22.23 -12.63 -3.17
N TRP A 482 23.29 -12.41 -3.92
CA TRP A 482 23.84 -11.07 -4.15
C TRP A 482 23.52 -10.62 -5.57
N LEU A 483 23.23 -9.33 -5.75
CA LEU A 483 23.14 -8.77 -7.09
C LEU A 483 24.45 -9.03 -7.84
N VAL A 484 24.36 -9.68 -9.00
CA VAL A 484 25.49 -9.96 -9.87
C VAL A 484 25.53 -8.89 -10.95
N SER A 485 26.46 -7.94 -10.82
CA SER A 485 26.76 -6.97 -11.86
C SER A 485 28.27 -6.95 -12.17
N ASN A 486 28.62 -6.34 -13.30
CA ASN A 486 30.01 -6.09 -13.67
C ASN A 486 30.63 -4.91 -12.91
N ASN A 487 29.81 -4.12 -12.21
CA ASN A 487 30.26 -2.99 -11.41
C ASN A 487 30.52 -3.43 -9.97
N THR A 488 31.46 -2.75 -9.30
CA THR A 488 31.68 -2.93 -7.86
C THR A 488 30.57 -2.31 -7.02
N VAL A 489 29.85 -1.33 -7.58
CA VAL A 489 28.80 -0.55 -6.95
C VAL A 489 27.64 -0.41 -7.94
N ASP A 490 26.41 -0.65 -7.48
CA ASP A 490 25.21 -0.45 -8.29
C ASP A 490 24.18 0.44 -7.58
N VAL A 491 23.40 1.18 -8.37
CA VAL A 491 22.23 1.93 -7.92
C VAL A 491 21.03 1.50 -8.76
N ILE A 492 20.12 0.77 -8.14
CA ILE A 492 18.88 0.33 -8.78
C ILE A 492 17.80 1.36 -8.49
N LYS A 493 17.20 1.91 -9.55
CA LYS A 493 16.11 2.87 -9.45
C LYS A 493 14.79 2.23 -9.86
N ARG A 494 13.76 2.40 -9.04
CA ARG A 494 12.38 2.02 -9.39
C ARG A 494 11.46 3.19 -9.09
N ILE A 495 10.65 3.57 -10.07
CA ILE A 495 9.53 4.49 -9.87
C ILE A 495 8.30 3.65 -9.58
N LEU A 496 7.59 3.98 -8.51
CA LEU A 496 6.38 3.31 -8.07
C LEU A 496 5.27 4.36 -7.97
N ASP A 497 4.12 4.05 -8.55
CA ASP A 497 2.95 4.91 -8.53
C ASP A 497 1.98 4.48 -7.42
N THR A 498 1.34 5.47 -6.82
CA THR A 498 0.24 5.28 -5.85
C THR A 498 -0.91 6.18 -6.27
N SER A 499 -1.86 5.60 -6.98
CA SER A 499 -3.04 6.31 -7.47
C SER A 499 -4.13 6.35 -6.40
N TYR A 500 -4.88 7.43 -6.34
CA TYR A 500 -6.05 7.54 -5.46
C TYR A 500 -7.27 8.10 -6.19
N TYR A 501 -8.44 7.76 -5.66
CA TYR A 501 -9.74 8.31 -6.01
C TYR A 501 -10.42 8.80 -4.75
N LEU A 502 -10.92 10.03 -4.78
CA LEU A 502 -11.63 10.69 -3.69
C LEU A 502 -12.97 11.22 -4.21
N SER A 503 -14.06 10.94 -3.49
CA SER A 503 -15.34 11.60 -3.71
C SER A 503 -15.87 12.20 -2.41
N VAL A 504 -16.42 13.41 -2.53
CA VAL A 504 -17.03 14.17 -1.45
C VAL A 504 -18.47 14.51 -1.80
N SER A 505 -19.30 14.71 -0.78
CA SER A 505 -20.62 15.28 -0.95
C SER A 505 -20.99 16.21 0.19
N LYS A 506 -21.91 17.12 -0.10
CA LYS A 506 -22.50 18.05 0.87
C LYS A 506 -24.00 18.15 0.64
N LYS A 507 -24.74 18.26 1.74
CA LYS A 507 -26.19 18.42 1.71
C LYS A 507 -26.55 19.90 1.61
N TYR A 508 -27.56 20.20 0.80
CA TYR A 508 -28.19 21.53 0.76
C TYR A 508 -29.69 21.39 0.91
N ARG A 509 -30.33 22.43 1.45
CA ARG A 509 -31.75 22.55 1.64
C ARG A 509 -32.29 23.41 0.52
N TYR A 510 -33.21 22.88 -0.27
CA TYR A 510 -33.92 23.66 -1.27
C TYR A 510 -35.41 23.59 -1.00
N ARG A 511 -36.12 24.66 -1.35
CA ARG A 511 -37.58 24.70 -1.24
C ARG A 511 -38.17 24.14 -2.51
N ILE A 512 -38.99 23.12 -2.37
CA ILE A 512 -39.91 22.72 -3.42
C ILE A 512 -41.32 23.07 -3.00
N LYS A 513 -42.16 23.37 -3.99
CA LYS A 513 -43.59 23.49 -3.77
C LYS A 513 -44.09 22.11 -3.29
N CYS A 514 -44.86 22.09 -2.19
CA CYS A 514 -45.50 20.85 -1.78
C CYS A 514 -46.57 20.50 -2.80
N ASN A 515 -46.43 19.37 -3.48
CA ASN A 515 -47.55 18.76 -4.21
C ASN A 515 -48.21 17.73 -3.29
N ILE A 516 -49.53 17.79 -3.19
CA ILE A 516 -50.38 17.38 -2.06
C ILE A 516 -50.68 15.86 -2.07
N HIS A 517 -49.66 15.02 -2.26
CA HIS A 517 -49.85 13.56 -2.34
C HIS A 517 -48.91 12.70 -1.49
N GLU A 518 -48.02 13.26 -0.67
CA GLU A 518 -47.24 12.49 0.30
C GLU A 518 -47.51 12.98 1.73
N ASP A 519 -47.85 12.04 2.63
CA ASP A 519 -48.09 12.23 4.07
C ASP A 519 -47.39 13.44 4.68
N CYS A 520 -48.17 14.50 4.95
CA CYS A 520 -47.73 15.69 5.67
C CYS A 520 -48.60 15.95 6.91
N GLU A 521 -49.09 14.91 7.59
CA GLU A 521 -49.96 15.07 8.77
C GLU A 521 -49.24 15.46 10.09
N ALA A 522 -47.93 15.76 10.08
CA ALA A 522 -47.21 15.99 11.35
C ALA A 522 -46.80 17.43 11.67
N GLU A 523 -46.53 18.30 10.70
CA GLU A 523 -46.00 19.65 11.01
C GLU A 523 -46.48 20.68 9.98
N GLY A 524 -47.35 21.61 10.41
CA GLY A 524 -48.04 22.62 9.58
C GLY A 524 -47.15 23.28 8.53
N CYS A 525 -47.29 22.86 7.27
CA CYS A 525 -46.46 23.27 6.14
C CYS A 525 -47.19 24.27 5.23
N SER A 526 -46.55 25.42 4.97
CA SER A 526 -47.11 26.58 4.27
C SER A 526 -46.95 26.54 2.73
N GLY A 527 -47.33 25.43 2.08
CA GLY A 527 -47.29 25.29 0.61
C GLY A 527 -45.91 24.98 -0.01
N TYR A 528 -44.84 24.93 0.80
CA TYR A 528 -43.49 24.55 0.37
C TYR A 528 -42.85 23.62 1.40
N LYS A 529 -42.24 22.51 0.95
CA LYS A 529 -41.40 21.65 1.80
C LYS A 529 -39.93 21.92 1.52
N ASN A 530 -39.16 21.89 2.60
CA ASN A 530 -37.71 21.90 2.51
C ASN A 530 -37.25 20.46 2.22
N GLU A 531 -36.74 20.21 1.02
CA GLU A 531 -36.07 18.95 0.70
C GLU A 531 -34.57 19.07 0.88
N ILE A 532 -33.92 17.92 1.08
CA ILE A 532 -32.48 17.81 1.23
C ILE A 532 -31.92 17.23 -0.06
N GLY A 533 -31.18 18.07 -0.79
CA GLY A 533 -30.38 17.65 -1.93
C GLY A 533 -28.98 17.25 -1.49
N ASN A 534 -28.29 16.49 -2.34
CA ASN A 534 -26.86 16.22 -2.18
C ASN A 534 -26.13 16.64 -3.45
N VAL A 535 -25.12 17.49 -3.31
CA VAL A 535 -24.14 17.74 -4.38
C VAL A 535 -22.93 16.87 -4.09
N SER A 536 -22.41 16.20 -5.12
CA SER A 536 -21.18 15.41 -5.02
C SER A 536 -20.13 15.89 -6.00
N SER A 537 -18.86 15.62 -5.70
CA SER A 537 -17.74 15.95 -6.56
C SER A 537 -16.62 14.95 -6.34
N SER A 538 -15.80 14.70 -7.37
CA SER A 538 -14.73 13.72 -7.28
C SER A 538 -13.42 14.21 -7.90
N ARG A 539 -12.32 13.71 -7.35
CA ARG A 539 -10.95 13.97 -7.80
C ARG A 539 -10.16 12.66 -7.78
N SER A 540 -9.26 12.51 -8.74
CA SER A 540 -8.24 11.48 -8.70
C SER A 540 -6.85 12.10 -8.81
N GLY A 541 -5.83 11.30 -8.51
CA GLY A 541 -4.45 11.74 -8.58
C GLY A 541 -3.48 10.60 -8.38
N ASN A 542 -2.19 10.92 -8.49
CA ASN A 542 -1.10 9.97 -8.31
C ASN A 542 0.00 10.57 -7.44
N ALA A 543 0.58 9.75 -6.57
CA ALA A 543 1.72 10.09 -5.73
C ALA A 543 2.93 9.22 -6.12
N PRO A 544 3.72 9.63 -7.12
CA PRO A 544 4.86 8.84 -7.57
C PRO A 544 6.02 8.95 -6.57
N ILE A 545 6.69 7.83 -6.35
CA ILE A 545 7.93 7.76 -5.56
C ILE A 545 9.04 7.04 -6.34
N GLU A 546 10.29 7.46 -6.13
CA GLU A 546 11.49 6.79 -6.65
C GLU A 546 12.25 6.17 -5.49
N ILE A 547 12.44 4.85 -5.53
CA ILE A 547 13.30 4.13 -4.60
C ILE A 547 14.66 3.89 -5.26
N ASN A 548 15.71 4.42 -4.63
CA ASN A 548 17.09 4.21 -5.04
C ASN A 548 17.76 3.22 -4.08
N THR A 549 18.05 2.01 -4.57
CA THR A 549 18.71 0.96 -3.79
C THR A 549 20.19 0.91 -4.13
N TYR A 550 21.02 1.25 -3.16
CA TYR A 550 22.48 1.26 -3.29
C TYR A 550 23.05 -0.10 -2.88
N VAL A 551 23.82 -0.73 -3.76
CA VAL A 551 24.33 -2.09 -3.58
C VAL A 551 25.85 -2.12 -3.65
N TYR A 552 26.46 -2.70 -2.62
CA TYR A 552 27.88 -2.99 -2.53
C TYR A 552 28.06 -4.30 -1.75
N ASN A 553 28.61 -5.33 -2.37
CA ASN A 553 28.69 -6.68 -1.80
C ASN A 553 30.12 -7.12 -1.46
N GLY A 554 31.04 -6.17 -1.36
CA GLY A 554 32.45 -6.40 -1.06
C GLY A 554 33.32 -6.58 -2.30
N LYS A 555 34.63 -6.54 -2.10
CA LYS A 555 35.68 -6.84 -3.07
C LYS A 555 36.03 -8.32 -3.01
N LYS A 556 36.11 -8.95 -4.19
CA LYS A 556 36.57 -10.34 -4.31
C LYS A 556 38.00 -10.49 -3.77
N ASP A 557 38.88 -9.60 -4.23
CA ASP A 557 40.30 -9.63 -3.92
C ASP A 557 40.67 -8.49 -2.98
N LEU A 558 41.36 -8.82 -1.88
CA LEU A 558 41.96 -7.86 -0.95
C LEU A 558 43.47 -7.83 -1.15
N LYS A 559 44.11 -6.72 -0.76
CA LYS A 559 45.56 -6.61 -0.76
C LYS A 559 46.13 -7.61 0.26
N LYS A 560 46.79 -8.66 -0.23
CA LYS A 560 47.44 -9.66 0.63
C LYS A 560 48.73 -9.09 1.21
N LYS A 561 48.98 -9.38 2.48
CA LYS A 561 50.28 -9.12 3.11
C LYS A 561 51.30 -10.12 2.56
N GLU A 562 52.48 -9.64 2.22
CA GLU A 562 53.59 -10.49 1.79
C GLU A 562 54.35 -11.03 3.00
N TYR A 563 54.69 -12.30 2.95
CA TYR A 563 55.41 -13.04 3.99
C TYR A 563 56.68 -13.65 3.41
N GLU A 564 57.65 -13.92 4.26
CA GLU A 564 58.95 -14.44 3.85
C GLU A 564 58.97 -15.96 3.85
N ASN A 565 59.60 -16.54 2.83
CA ASN A 565 59.91 -17.97 2.74
C ASN A 565 61.43 -18.12 2.61
N LYS A 566 62.15 -18.26 3.74
CA LYS A 566 63.62 -18.25 3.76
C LYS A 566 64.22 -18.98 4.96
N ILE A 567 65.51 -19.31 4.86
CA ILE A 567 66.33 -19.80 5.97
C ILE A 567 67.37 -18.73 6.32
N SER A 568 67.47 -18.37 7.60
CA SER A 568 68.47 -17.45 8.16
C SER A 568 69.50 -18.23 8.99
N ASN A 569 70.75 -17.74 9.04
CA ASN A 569 71.90 -18.40 9.69
C ASN A 569 72.15 -19.82 9.14
N ASN A 570 72.15 -19.94 7.81
CA ASN A 570 72.20 -21.22 7.10
C ASN A 570 73.64 -21.59 6.66
N TYR A 571 74.56 -21.72 7.61
CA TYR A 571 75.98 -22.00 7.35
C TYR A 571 76.48 -23.25 8.10
N ASP A 572 77.57 -23.86 7.63
CA ASP A 572 78.11 -25.13 8.14
C ASP A 572 78.81 -25.04 9.51
N LYS A 573 78.89 -23.84 10.08
CA LYS A 573 79.46 -23.53 11.40
C LYS A 573 78.45 -22.94 12.38
N ASP A 574 77.23 -22.67 11.92
CA ASP A 574 76.21 -22.03 12.75
C ASP A 574 75.45 -23.09 13.54
N PHE A 575 75.53 -22.98 14.87
CA PHE A 575 74.79 -23.84 15.79
C PHE A 575 73.33 -23.41 15.91
N LYS A 576 72.88 -22.39 15.16
CA LYS A 576 71.51 -21.91 15.17
C LYS A 576 71.01 -21.66 13.76
N ALA A 577 69.77 -22.04 13.47
CA ALA A 577 69.11 -21.73 12.21
C ALA A 577 67.69 -21.23 12.47
N LYS A 578 67.21 -20.29 11.64
CA LYS A 578 65.81 -19.84 11.65
C LYS A 578 65.17 -20.04 10.31
N ILE A 579 64.05 -20.75 10.28
CA ILE A 579 63.25 -21.00 9.07
C ILE A 579 61.99 -20.13 9.18
N LEU A 580 61.65 -19.44 8.10
CA LEU A 580 60.41 -18.66 7.97
C LEU A 580 59.63 -19.21 6.77
N TRP A 581 58.35 -19.51 6.97
CA TRP A 581 57.44 -19.88 5.88
C TRP A 581 56.05 -19.29 6.07
N THR A 582 55.31 -19.20 4.98
CA THR A 582 53.90 -18.83 4.99
C THR A 582 53.05 -20.07 5.26
N ASN A 583 52.07 -20.00 6.17
CA ASN A 583 51.14 -21.12 6.36
C ASN A 583 50.29 -21.36 5.11
N ASN A 584 49.80 -22.58 4.95
CA ASN A 584 48.75 -22.84 3.96
C ASN A 584 47.48 -22.04 4.32
N PRO A 585 46.82 -21.37 3.35
CA PRO A 585 45.66 -20.53 3.61
C PRO A 585 44.53 -21.26 4.35
N ILE A 586 44.11 -20.73 5.48
CA ILE A 586 42.94 -21.24 6.23
C ILE A 586 41.71 -20.46 5.78
N LYS A 587 40.80 -21.12 5.06
CA LYS A 587 39.58 -20.50 4.57
C LYS A 587 38.57 -20.28 5.70
N PHE A 588 37.94 -19.12 5.73
CA PHE A 588 36.90 -18.80 6.70
C PHE A 588 35.80 -17.92 6.10
N ASP A 589 34.57 -18.17 6.55
CA ASP A 589 33.40 -17.38 6.18
C ASP A 589 33.35 -16.09 6.98
N VAL A 590 32.78 -15.05 6.38
CA VAL A 590 32.59 -13.74 6.99
C VAL A 590 31.12 -13.37 7.05
N ILE A 591 30.77 -12.52 8.00
CA ILE A 591 29.50 -11.81 8.08
C ILE A 591 29.73 -10.31 7.95
N ARG A 592 28.67 -9.58 7.62
CA ARG A 592 28.58 -8.13 7.74
C ARG A 592 27.29 -7.78 8.46
N TYR A 593 27.23 -6.59 9.02
CA TYR A 593 25.99 -6.08 9.61
C TYR A 593 25.24 -5.19 8.64
N MET A 594 23.94 -5.40 8.57
CA MET A 594 23.03 -4.52 7.85
C MET A 594 21.84 -4.16 8.74
N PHE A 595 21.16 -3.07 8.41
CA PHE A 595 20.18 -2.46 9.31
C PHE A 595 18.79 -2.36 8.70
N HIS A 596 17.76 -2.44 9.53
CA HIS A 596 16.43 -1.97 9.20
C HIS A 596 16.30 -0.51 9.64
N LEU A 597 16.02 0.38 8.69
CA LEU A 597 15.91 1.82 8.93
C LEU A 597 14.47 2.26 9.17
N ASP A 598 14.28 3.27 10.03
CA ASP A 598 13.01 3.98 10.16
C ASP A 598 12.79 4.99 9.01
N ALA A 599 11.65 5.69 9.03
CA ALA A 599 11.29 6.70 8.03
C ALA A 599 12.29 7.86 7.92
N ALA A 600 12.92 8.25 9.04
CA ALA A 600 13.94 9.29 9.09
C ALA A 600 15.32 8.80 8.62
N GLY A 601 15.48 7.49 8.41
CA GLY A 601 16.74 6.87 7.99
C GLY A 601 17.63 6.44 9.16
N ASN A 602 17.11 6.42 10.40
CA ASN A 602 17.86 5.96 11.56
C ASN A 602 17.79 4.44 11.70
N PRO A 603 18.87 3.78 12.17
CA PRO A 603 18.84 2.34 12.43
C PRO A 603 17.88 1.97 13.58
N LYS A 604 16.92 1.07 13.32
CA LYS A 604 16.08 0.44 14.37
C LYS A 604 16.72 -0.82 14.93
N THR A 605 17.16 -1.69 14.04
CA THR A 605 17.72 -3.00 14.37
C THR A 605 18.81 -3.36 13.37
N TRP A 606 19.78 -4.17 13.82
CA TRP A 606 20.84 -4.71 12.97
C TRP A 606 20.68 -6.22 12.83
N GLU A 607 21.17 -6.74 11.71
CA GLU A 607 21.18 -8.16 11.40
C GLU A 607 22.55 -8.55 10.86
N ALA A 608 23.09 -9.66 11.36
CA ALA A 608 24.28 -10.29 10.82
C ALA A 608 23.90 -11.08 9.56
N VAL A 609 24.39 -10.67 8.41
CA VAL A 609 24.17 -11.37 7.14
C VAL A 609 25.49 -11.90 6.56
N PRO A 610 25.49 -13.00 5.81
CA PRO A 610 26.69 -13.50 5.14
C PRO A 610 27.37 -12.45 4.24
N GLY A 611 28.70 -12.37 4.34
CA GLY A 611 29.50 -11.71 3.32
C GLY A 611 29.57 -12.56 2.05
N ARG A 612 29.80 -11.91 0.91
CA ARG A 612 29.77 -12.58 -0.41
C ARG A 612 30.98 -13.49 -0.63
N TYR A 613 32.15 -13.07 -0.17
CA TYR A 613 33.41 -13.72 -0.47
C TYR A 613 33.99 -14.36 0.78
N GLN A 614 34.33 -15.64 0.67
CA GLN A 614 35.11 -16.33 1.69
C GLN A 614 36.52 -15.70 1.74
N ARG A 615 37.07 -15.59 2.95
CA ARG A 615 38.40 -15.01 3.19
C ARG A 615 39.41 -16.09 3.56
N GLU A 616 40.68 -15.72 3.46
CA GLU A 616 41.82 -16.61 3.72
C GLU A 616 42.66 -16.00 4.84
N PHE A 617 42.87 -16.78 5.90
CA PHE A 617 43.78 -16.43 6.99
C PHE A 617 45.18 -16.94 6.63
N VAL A 618 46.11 -16.00 6.46
CA VAL A 618 47.51 -16.25 6.11
C VAL A 618 48.40 -15.46 7.08
N GLN A 619 49.41 -16.12 7.64
CA GLN A 619 50.39 -15.59 8.60
C GLN A 619 51.78 -16.23 8.45
N GLN A 620 52.77 -15.56 9.02
CA GLN A 620 54.17 -16.00 9.05
C GLN A 620 54.37 -17.09 10.11
N CYS A 621 54.69 -18.30 9.68
CA CYS A 621 55.19 -19.35 10.57
C CYS A 621 56.72 -19.28 10.70
N SER A 622 57.25 -19.91 11.73
CA SER A 622 58.70 -19.95 11.97
C SER A 622 59.16 -21.23 12.67
N ALA A 623 60.44 -21.57 12.48
CA ALA A 623 61.15 -22.56 13.26
C ALA A 623 62.50 -21.99 13.71
N ASP A 624 62.79 -22.02 15.00
CA ASP A 624 64.10 -21.73 15.56
C ASP A 624 64.74 -23.07 15.99
N ILE A 625 65.95 -23.34 15.48
CA ILE A 625 66.71 -24.57 15.73
C ILE A 625 68.01 -24.19 16.44
N ASP A 626 68.31 -24.84 17.57
CA ASP A 626 69.53 -24.64 18.34
C ASP A 626 70.24 -25.97 18.59
N TRP A 627 71.49 -26.08 18.15
CA TRP A 627 72.36 -27.24 18.30
C TRP A 627 73.33 -27.02 19.44
N ASN A 628 73.64 -28.07 20.19
CA ASN A 628 74.63 -27.98 21.26
C ASN A 628 75.43 -29.27 21.43
N VAL A 629 76.71 -29.11 21.76
CA VAL A 629 77.62 -30.19 22.14
C VAL A 629 77.63 -30.26 23.65
N THR A 630 76.81 -31.15 24.22
CA THR A 630 76.74 -31.34 25.67
C THR A 630 78.04 -31.89 26.23
N SER A 631 78.67 -32.81 25.49
CA SER A 631 79.98 -33.35 25.82
C SER A 631 80.66 -33.82 24.53
N SER A 632 81.72 -33.10 24.15
CA SER A 632 82.52 -33.42 22.96
C SER A 632 83.30 -34.72 23.15
N ILE A 633 83.73 -35.33 22.05
CA ILE A 633 84.61 -36.51 22.05
C ILE A 633 85.86 -36.23 22.89
N LYS A 634 86.42 -35.02 22.78
CA LYS A 634 87.59 -34.59 23.58
C LYS A 634 87.29 -34.61 25.07
N GLN A 635 86.18 -33.98 25.49
CA GLN A 635 85.75 -33.98 26.89
C GLN A 635 85.49 -35.39 27.43
N GLU A 636 84.87 -36.25 26.61
CA GLU A 636 84.61 -37.65 26.98
C GLU A 636 85.90 -38.47 27.14
N TYR A 637 87.00 -38.09 26.49
CA TYR A 637 88.30 -38.77 26.55
C TYR A 637 89.33 -38.09 27.47
N GLU A 638 89.02 -36.91 28.03
CA GLU A 638 90.00 -36.09 28.76
C GLU A 638 90.63 -36.84 29.95
N GLN A 639 89.81 -37.57 30.73
CA GLN A 639 90.30 -38.37 31.85
C GLN A 639 91.35 -39.39 31.40
N ASP A 640 91.04 -40.14 30.35
CA ASP A 640 91.90 -41.18 29.80
C ASP A 640 93.18 -40.56 29.20
N ARG A 641 93.05 -39.39 28.57
CA ARG A 641 94.18 -38.69 27.97
C ARG A 641 95.14 -38.14 29.01
N GLU A 642 94.62 -37.53 30.08
CA GLU A 642 95.42 -37.02 31.20
C GLU A 642 96.12 -38.16 31.96
N ALA A 643 95.44 -39.30 32.16
CA ALA A 643 96.07 -40.48 32.72
C ALA A 643 97.29 -40.93 31.90
N ALA A 644 97.18 -40.93 30.56
CA ALA A 644 98.29 -41.25 29.69
C ALA A 644 99.43 -40.22 29.71
N ARG A 645 99.11 -38.92 29.73
CA ARG A 645 100.12 -37.84 29.86
C ARG A 645 100.93 -37.96 31.15
N GLN A 646 100.30 -38.42 32.23
CA GLN A 646 100.93 -38.67 33.53
C GLN A 646 101.65 -40.03 33.62
N GLY A 647 101.64 -40.83 32.54
CA GLY A 647 102.28 -42.15 32.50
C GLY A 647 101.61 -43.20 33.39
N LYS A 648 100.35 -43.00 33.78
CA LYS A 648 99.61 -43.95 34.64
C LYS A 648 99.31 -45.22 33.86
N ARG A 649 99.52 -46.38 34.50
CA ARG A 649 99.29 -47.71 33.93
C ARG A 649 98.20 -48.43 34.73
N GLY A 650 97.35 -49.18 34.04
CA GLY A 650 96.30 -50.00 34.66
C GLY A 650 94.89 -49.61 34.23
N GLN A 651 94.02 -50.61 34.14
CA GLN A 651 92.66 -50.48 33.59
C GLN A 651 91.79 -49.46 34.33
N ALA A 652 92.03 -49.24 35.62
CA ALA A 652 91.24 -48.32 36.44
C ALA A 652 91.36 -46.84 36.01
N PHE A 653 92.39 -46.48 35.23
CA PHE A 653 92.62 -45.11 34.77
C PHE A 653 92.05 -44.82 33.38
N TYR A 654 91.69 -45.85 32.62
CA TYR A 654 91.27 -45.75 31.22
C TYR A 654 89.84 -46.28 31.08
N ASN A 655 88.85 -45.41 31.11
CA ASN A 655 87.44 -45.79 31.12
C ASN A 655 86.86 -46.01 29.72
N LYS A 656 87.42 -45.38 28.69
CA LYS A 656 86.90 -45.41 27.31
C LYS A 656 87.95 -45.74 26.25
N VAL A 657 89.15 -45.20 26.37
CA VAL A 657 90.23 -45.36 25.39
C VAL A 657 91.55 -45.62 26.10
N VAL A 658 92.33 -46.57 25.59
CA VAL A 658 93.73 -46.75 26.02
C VAL A 658 94.64 -45.90 25.14
N PHE A 659 95.05 -44.74 25.64
CA PHE A 659 96.05 -43.91 24.97
C PHE A 659 97.47 -44.39 25.25
N ALA A 660 98.37 -44.21 24.28
CA ALA A 660 99.77 -44.60 24.40
C ALA A 660 100.49 -43.76 25.48
N THR A 661 101.32 -44.43 26.29
CA THR A 661 102.08 -43.81 27.40
C THR A 661 103.57 -43.66 27.10
N ASP A 662 104.02 -44.14 25.95
CA ASP A 662 105.42 -44.08 25.52
C ASP A 662 105.89 -42.63 25.41
N LYS A 663 107.08 -42.32 25.97
CA LYS A 663 107.60 -40.94 26.04
C LYS A 663 107.67 -40.25 24.68
N ASN A 664 107.94 -41.00 23.61
CA ASN A 664 108.01 -40.50 22.24
C ASN A 664 106.64 -40.26 21.58
N LEU A 665 105.54 -40.73 22.18
CA LEU A 665 104.18 -40.55 21.66
C LEU A 665 103.38 -39.50 22.45
N ILE A 666 103.89 -39.04 23.59
CA ILE A 666 103.20 -38.04 24.45
C ILE A 666 102.88 -36.74 23.70
N SER A 667 103.69 -36.34 22.71
CA SER A 667 103.52 -35.11 21.93
C SER A 667 102.32 -35.11 20.98
N TYR A 668 101.72 -36.26 20.66
CA TYR A 668 100.51 -36.32 19.85
C TYR A 668 99.27 -36.04 20.69
N ASP A 669 98.23 -35.43 20.11
CA ASP A 669 97.03 -35.06 20.87
C ASP A 669 96.26 -36.28 21.37
N TYR A 670 96.08 -37.31 20.54
CA TYR A 670 95.33 -38.53 20.87
C TYR A 670 96.04 -39.77 20.31
N PRO A 671 97.19 -40.18 20.88
CA PRO A 671 97.97 -41.33 20.40
C PRO A 671 97.42 -42.65 20.94
N ILE A 672 97.26 -43.65 20.09
CA ILE A 672 96.89 -45.02 20.47
C ILE A 672 97.83 -46.04 19.83
N LYS A 673 98.01 -47.19 20.49
CA LYS A 673 98.53 -48.42 19.87
C LYS A 673 97.36 -49.25 19.38
N SER A 674 97.47 -49.86 18.20
CA SER A 674 96.42 -50.71 17.65
C SER A 674 96.22 -51.99 18.48
N GLY A 675 95.02 -52.55 18.52
CA GLY A 675 94.69 -53.76 19.30
C GLY A 675 94.09 -53.50 20.68
N TYR A 676 94.20 -52.28 21.20
CA TYR A 676 93.53 -51.88 22.45
C TYR A 676 92.11 -51.40 22.22
N TYR A 677 91.34 -51.30 23.32
CA TYR A 677 89.98 -50.77 23.23
C TYR A 677 89.95 -49.26 23.00
N PHE A 678 89.04 -48.86 22.13
CA PHE A 678 88.72 -47.49 21.76
C PHE A 678 87.20 -47.38 21.66
N ASN A 679 86.57 -46.87 22.70
CA ASN A 679 85.12 -46.75 22.73
C ASN A 679 84.69 -45.45 22.05
N PRO A 680 83.82 -45.49 21.03
CA PRO A 680 83.22 -44.26 20.51
C PRO A 680 82.43 -43.57 21.62
N ALA A 681 82.45 -42.24 21.64
CA ALA A 681 81.78 -41.42 22.66
C ALA A 681 81.35 -40.07 22.10
N GLY A 682 80.50 -39.37 22.85
CA GLY A 682 79.99 -38.02 22.53
C GLY A 682 78.53 -37.87 22.96
N LYS A 683 78.14 -36.67 23.36
CA LYS A 683 76.75 -36.30 23.70
C LYS A 683 76.38 -35.00 23.02
N TYR A 684 75.30 -35.03 22.25
CA TYR A 684 74.84 -33.93 21.42
C TYR A 684 73.36 -33.69 21.70
N THR A 685 72.94 -32.43 21.69
CA THR A 685 71.54 -32.07 21.87
C THR A 685 71.10 -31.08 20.82
N PHE A 686 69.81 -31.06 20.54
CA PHE A 686 69.21 -29.97 19.80
C PHE A 686 67.82 -29.64 20.31
N GLU A 687 67.43 -28.39 20.11
CA GLU A 687 66.12 -27.87 20.42
C GLU A 687 65.49 -27.29 19.16
N VAL A 688 64.23 -27.61 18.94
CA VAL A 688 63.43 -27.04 17.85
C VAL A 688 62.22 -26.37 18.48
N THR A 689 62.01 -25.10 18.18
CA THR A 689 60.77 -24.39 18.50
C THR A 689 60.09 -23.95 17.21
N THR A 690 58.87 -24.40 16.95
CA THR A 690 58.07 -23.99 15.79
C THR A 690 56.84 -23.21 16.21
N VAL A 691 56.48 -22.19 15.43
CA VAL A 691 55.21 -21.46 15.54
C VAL A 691 54.41 -21.71 14.25
N ASN A 692 53.21 -22.28 14.40
CA ASN A 692 52.31 -22.65 13.30
C ASN A 692 50.91 -22.10 13.54
N TYR A 693 50.15 -21.86 12.46
CA TYR A 693 48.73 -21.49 12.55
C TYR A 693 47.86 -22.62 12.00
N LYS A 694 46.96 -23.18 12.82
CA LYS A 694 46.07 -24.28 12.44
C LYS A 694 44.67 -24.12 13.08
N THR A 695 43.69 -24.88 12.60
CA THR A 695 42.32 -24.85 13.16
C THR A 695 42.12 -25.74 14.38
N GLY A 696 43.02 -26.70 14.61
CA GLY A 696 43.03 -27.56 15.80
C GLY A 696 44.19 -27.21 16.74
N GLN A 697 44.12 -27.63 18.00
CA GLN A 697 45.12 -27.36 19.05
C GLN A 697 46.22 -28.43 19.15
N GLY A 698 46.14 -29.48 18.32
CA GLY A 698 46.99 -30.66 18.43
C GLY A 698 48.43 -30.45 17.98
N LYS A 699 49.17 -31.55 17.92
CA LYS A 699 50.53 -31.55 17.38
C LYS A 699 50.52 -31.16 15.91
N THR A 700 51.51 -30.40 15.47
CA THR A 700 51.63 -30.07 14.04
C THR A 700 52.57 -31.02 13.33
N LYS A 701 52.19 -31.37 12.09
CA LYS A 701 53.01 -32.21 11.23
C LYS A 701 54.31 -31.49 10.87
N GLU A 702 54.27 -30.16 10.72
CA GLU A 702 55.44 -29.32 10.48
C GLU A 702 56.52 -29.56 11.54
N HIS A 703 56.15 -29.52 12.82
CA HIS A 703 57.07 -29.72 13.93
C HIS A 703 57.63 -31.15 13.96
N GLU A 704 56.76 -32.15 13.87
CA GLU A 704 57.13 -33.56 13.93
C GLU A 704 58.11 -33.94 12.80
N GLU A 705 57.79 -33.56 11.56
CA GLU A 705 58.63 -33.86 10.40
C GLU A 705 59.99 -33.15 10.47
N LEU A 706 60.03 -31.92 10.99
CA LEU A 706 61.29 -31.20 11.15
C LEU A 706 62.18 -31.86 12.21
N VAL A 707 61.64 -32.18 13.38
CA VAL A 707 62.38 -32.91 14.43
C VAL A 707 62.90 -34.25 13.90
N ASN A 708 62.06 -35.01 13.19
CA ASN A 708 62.47 -36.28 12.60
C ASN A 708 63.56 -36.12 11.54
N ALA A 709 63.47 -35.09 10.68
CA ALA A 709 64.51 -34.80 9.69
C ALA A 709 65.85 -34.48 10.33
N LEU A 710 65.84 -33.74 11.44
CA LEU A 710 67.03 -33.38 12.23
C LEU A 710 67.65 -34.60 12.95
N ILE A 711 66.84 -35.49 13.51
CA ILE A 711 67.33 -36.78 14.05
C ILE A 711 68.00 -37.59 12.94
N ASN A 712 67.34 -37.67 11.78
CA ASN A 712 67.80 -38.46 10.65
C ASN A 712 69.02 -37.85 9.96
N SER A 713 69.32 -36.56 10.14
CA SER A 713 70.50 -35.93 9.57
C SER A 713 71.77 -36.21 10.37
N PHE A 714 71.68 -36.69 11.61
CA PHE A 714 72.86 -36.96 12.45
C PHE A 714 73.79 -38.04 11.85
N ARG A 715 75.11 -37.75 11.86
CA ARG A 715 76.18 -38.63 11.37
C ARG A 715 77.29 -38.70 12.41
N TYR A 716 77.64 -39.92 12.84
CA TYR A 716 78.88 -40.20 13.55
C TYR A 716 79.79 -41.02 12.64
N GLU A 717 80.82 -40.37 12.10
CA GLU A 717 81.72 -40.93 11.10
C GLU A 717 83.08 -41.22 11.71
N SER A 718 83.64 -42.40 11.43
CA SER A 718 85.02 -42.72 11.76
C SER A 718 85.66 -43.65 10.74
N ASN A 719 86.94 -43.41 10.44
CA ASN A 719 87.76 -44.30 9.62
C ASN A 719 88.64 -45.26 10.47
N LEU A 720 88.44 -45.31 11.79
CA LEU A 720 89.12 -46.28 12.66
C LEU A 720 88.72 -47.72 12.29
N ILE A 721 89.70 -48.63 12.40
CA ILE A 721 89.53 -50.05 12.10
C ILE A 721 89.34 -50.83 13.40
N TYR A 722 88.20 -51.50 13.52
CA TYR A 722 87.82 -52.32 14.67
C TYR A 722 87.88 -53.80 14.36
N ILE A 723 87.89 -54.63 15.40
CA ILE A 723 87.73 -56.09 15.30
C ILE A 723 86.33 -56.49 15.79
N ASN A 724 85.60 -57.27 15.00
CA ASN A 724 84.28 -57.79 15.38
C ASN A 724 84.39 -59.13 16.13
N GLY A 725 83.26 -59.66 16.61
CA GLY A 725 83.21 -60.95 17.32
C GLY A 725 83.61 -62.18 16.50
N SER A 726 83.81 -62.03 15.18
CA SER A 726 84.31 -63.07 14.27
C SER A 726 85.78 -62.83 13.89
N ASN A 727 86.49 -61.97 14.61
CA ASN A 727 87.88 -61.58 14.36
C ASN A 727 88.16 -60.91 13.00
N GLN A 728 87.13 -60.31 12.38
CA GLN A 728 87.27 -59.60 11.12
C GLN A 728 87.51 -58.11 11.35
N ALA A 729 88.35 -57.50 10.50
CA ALA A 729 88.53 -56.06 10.44
C ALA A 729 87.28 -55.38 9.87
N VAL A 730 86.67 -54.47 10.63
CA VAL A 730 85.46 -53.74 10.26
C VAL A 730 85.58 -52.26 10.59
N ASN A 731 84.75 -51.42 9.97
CA ASN A 731 84.57 -50.04 10.41
C ASN A 731 83.59 -49.95 11.60
N ILE A 732 83.36 -48.74 12.13
CA ILE A 732 82.47 -48.52 13.28
C ILE A 732 81.01 -48.97 13.03
N ALA A 733 80.55 -48.99 11.78
CA ALA A 733 79.22 -49.47 11.37
C ALA A 733 79.19 -50.99 11.07
N ASN A 734 80.23 -51.73 11.46
CA ASN A 734 80.38 -53.18 11.23
C ASN A 734 80.41 -53.59 9.74
N GLY A 735 80.81 -52.67 8.85
CA GLY A 735 80.98 -52.88 7.42
C GLY A 735 82.46 -52.97 7.00
N SER A 736 82.72 -52.78 5.70
CA SER A 736 84.08 -52.79 5.14
C SER A 736 84.97 -51.72 5.79
N TYR A 737 86.13 -52.13 6.33
CA TYR A 737 87.10 -51.21 6.92
C TYR A 737 87.81 -50.30 5.90
N LYS A 738 87.67 -50.58 4.60
CA LYS A 738 88.27 -49.77 3.52
C LYS A 738 87.54 -48.43 3.30
N THR A 739 86.35 -48.28 3.88
CA THR A 739 85.53 -47.08 3.80
C THR A 739 85.20 -46.59 5.21
N PRO A 740 85.16 -45.27 5.47
CA PRO A 740 84.71 -44.74 6.75
C PRO A 740 83.35 -45.32 7.13
N GLY A 741 83.21 -45.73 8.38
CA GLY A 741 81.93 -46.16 8.92
C GLY A 741 81.14 -44.96 9.39
N ILE A 742 79.84 -44.94 9.08
CA ILE A 742 78.93 -43.87 9.46
C ILE A 742 77.77 -44.49 10.23
N LEU A 743 77.60 -44.09 11.49
CA LEU A 743 76.41 -44.38 12.28
C LEU A 743 75.41 -43.24 12.12
N THR A 744 74.13 -43.60 12.12
CA THR A 744 73.01 -42.65 12.07
C THR A 744 71.97 -43.05 13.11
N ALA A 745 70.99 -42.20 13.36
CA ALA A 745 69.86 -42.58 14.22
C ALA A 745 69.10 -43.81 13.69
N LYS A 746 68.98 -43.96 12.36
CA LYS A 746 68.31 -45.11 11.72
C LYS A 746 69.19 -46.37 11.71
N ASN A 747 70.46 -46.20 11.40
CA ASN A 747 71.48 -47.26 11.43
C ASN A 747 72.33 -47.09 12.70
N ASN A 748 71.69 -47.34 13.84
CA ASN A 748 72.25 -47.06 15.15
C ASN A 748 73.11 -48.19 15.74
N LYS A 749 73.10 -49.38 15.12
CA LYS A 749 73.92 -50.51 15.53
C LYS A 749 75.23 -50.53 14.76
N GLY A 750 76.33 -50.73 15.48
CA GLY A 750 77.66 -50.85 14.90
C GLY A 750 78.31 -52.20 15.18
N ILE A 751 79.58 -52.16 15.56
CA ILE A 751 80.46 -53.32 15.76
C ILE A 751 79.75 -54.42 16.58
N GLY A 752 79.70 -55.64 16.04
CA GLY A 752 79.07 -56.78 16.71
C GLY A 752 77.56 -56.66 16.93
N GLY A 753 76.87 -55.79 16.19
CA GLY A 753 75.43 -55.56 16.29
C GLY A 753 74.99 -54.77 17.54
N LYS A 754 75.94 -54.17 18.27
CA LYS A 754 75.66 -53.36 19.47
C LYS A 754 75.10 -52.00 19.08
N GLU A 755 74.10 -51.54 19.83
CA GLU A 755 73.58 -50.18 19.69
C GLU A 755 74.62 -49.16 20.15
N LEU A 756 74.97 -48.26 19.25
CA LEU A 756 75.97 -47.22 19.43
C LEU A 756 75.39 -45.81 19.37
N ILE A 757 74.20 -45.61 18.81
CA ILE A 757 73.50 -44.32 18.85
C ILE A 757 72.17 -44.51 19.57
N SER A 758 71.97 -43.79 20.68
CA SER A 758 70.67 -43.71 21.34
C SER A 758 70.12 -42.30 21.22
N VAL A 759 68.87 -42.17 20.78
CA VAL A 759 68.16 -40.90 20.63
C VAL A 759 67.05 -40.85 21.67
N LYS A 760 66.97 -39.76 22.42
CA LYS A 760 65.96 -39.55 23.46
C LYS A 760 65.37 -38.15 23.35
N THR A 761 64.05 -38.06 23.26
CA THR A 761 63.34 -36.80 23.50
C THR A 761 63.33 -36.52 24.99
N THR A 762 63.99 -35.44 25.40
CA THR A 762 64.10 -35.05 26.82
C THR A 762 62.99 -34.10 27.24
N GLU A 763 62.43 -33.35 26.29
CA GLU A 763 61.36 -32.38 26.55
C GLU A 763 60.46 -32.24 25.32
N TYR A 764 59.16 -32.11 25.57
CA TYR A 764 58.16 -31.75 24.57
C TYR A 764 57.13 -30.81 25.22
N LYS A 765 56.91 -29.65 24.60
CA LYS A 765 55.90 -28.66 24.99
C LYS A 765 55.06 -28.28 23.78
N ASN A 766 53.75 -28.17 23.96
CA ASN A 766 52.82 -27.67 22.96
C ASN A 766 51.91 -26.64 23.67
N ILE A 767 51.92 -25.41 23.14
CA ILE A 767 51.13 -24.29 23.64
C ILE A 767 50.27 -23.81 22.48
N ALA A 768 48.95 -23.93 22.60
CA ALA A 768 47.99 -23.47 21.60
C ALA A 768 47.22 -22.26 22.14
N ASN A 769 47.36 -21.11 21.47
CA ASN A 769 46.65 -19.88 21.78
C ASN A 769 45.62 -19.58 20.70
N GLU A 770 44.34 -19.48 21.07
CA GLU A 770 43.28 -19.09 20.13
C GLU A 770 43.48 -17.63 19.68
N ILE A 771 43.41 -17.37 18.38
CA ILE A 771 43.45 -16.01 17.83
C ILE A 771 42.05 -15.40 17.99
N PRO A 772 41.85 -14.45 18.93
CA PRO A 772 40.52 -13.97 19.27
C PRO A 772 39.92 -13.13 18.14
N TYR A 773 38.61 -13.28 17.93
CA TYR A 773 37.81 -12.41 17.07
C TYR A 773 36.54 -11.98 17.81
N TYR A 774 35.97 -10.86 17.38
CA TYR A 774 34.76 -10.26 17.97
C TYR A 774 33.78 -9.91 16.85
N SER A 775 32.58 -10.48 16.96
CA SER A 775 31.49 -10.40 15.99
C SER A 775 30.13 -10.43 16.71
N ASP A 776 30.04 -9.80 17.87
CA ASP A 776 28.84 -9.71 18.71
C ASP A 776 27.92 -8.56 18.27
N LYS A 777 28.47 -7.53 17.65
CA LYS A 777 27.74 -6.35 17.17
C LYS A 777 28.49 -5.64 16.03
N PRO A 778 27.81 -4.75 15.30
CA PRO A 778 28.50 -3.79 14.44
C PRO A 778 29.39 -2.85 15.27
N TYR A 779 30.56 -2.55 14.73
CA TYR A 779 31.53 -1.62 15.30
C TYR A 779 31.75 -0.46 14.35
N GLU A 780 31.47 0.75 14.82
CA GLU A 780 31.64 1.96 14.02
C GLU A 780 33.13 2.30 13.81
N ASN A 781 33.94 2.06 14.85
CA ASN A 781 35.38 2.27 14.83
C ASN A 781 36.10 0.92 14.86
N GLU A 782 37.05 0.71 13.95
CA GLU A 782 37.81 -0.54 13.90
C GLU A 782 38.68 -0.79 15.13
N ASN A 783 39.04 0.26 15.85
CA ASN A 783 39.83 0.19 17.08
C ASN A 783 39.00 -0.30 18.28
N GLU A 784 37.67 -0.17 18.22
CA GLU A 784 36.77 -0.74 19.23
C GLU A 784 36.58 -2.25 19.03
N ASN A 785 36.75 -2.73 17.79
CA ASN A 785 36.76 -4.16 17.52
C ASN A 785 38.07 -4.77 18.05
N LYS A 786 37.95 -5.58 19.12
CA LYS A 786 39.07 -6.25 19.79
C LYS A 786 39.59 -7.49 19.08
N SER A 787 39.12 -7.78 17.86
CA SER A 787 39.64 -8.88 17.04
C SER A 787 41.14 -8.70 16.84
N HIS A 788 41.87 -9.81 16.88
CA HIS A 788 43.30 -9.81 16.63
C HIS A 788 43.62 -9.22 15.24
N ASP A 789 44.74 -8.51 15.13
CA ASP A 789 45.15 -7.84 13.89
C ASP A 789 45.28 -8.80 12.70
N PHE A 790 45.62 -10.07 12.95
CA PHE A 790 45.67 -11.11 11.92
C PHE A 790 44.33 -11.32 11.20
N TRP A 791 43.21 -11.24 11.92
CA TRP A 791 41.87 -11.28 11.31
C TRP A 791 41.61 -10.02 10.50
N LYS A 792 41.94 -8.84 11.05
CA LYS A 792 41.75 -7.54 10.39
C LYS A 792 42.55 -7.41 9.10
N MET A 793 43.74 -8.02 9.01
CA MET A 793 44.54 -8.11 7.78
C MET A 793 43.84 -8.93 6.68
N SER A 794 42.94 -9.84 7.05
CA SER A 794 42.30 -10.80 6.15
C SER A 794 40.85 -10.43 5.76
N MET A 795 40.27 -9.42 6.40
CA MET A 795 38.86 -9.02 6.25
C MET A 795 38.71 -7.63 5.64
N GLU A 796 37.62 -7.41 4.92
CA GLU A 796 37.33 -6.12 4.31
C GLU A 796 36.79 -5.08 5.31
N GLY A 797 37.09 -3.80 5.06
CA GLY A 797 36.66 -2.68 5.88
C GLY A 797 37.67 -2.26 6.94
N TYR A 798 38.86 -2.88 6.99
CA TYR A 798 39.92 -2.55 7.94
C TYR A 798 41.09 -1.83 7.27
N SER A 799 41.78 -0.98 8.03
CA SER A 799 43.02 -0.33 7.59
C SER A 799 44.13 -1.34 7.32
N LEU A 800 44.24 -2.38 8.15
CA LEU A 800 45.27 -3.42 8.04
C LEU A 800 45.17 -4.28 6.77
N SER A 801 43.98 -4.44 6.19
CA SER A 801 43.79 -5.07 4.88
C SER A 801 43.83 -4.08 3.71
N GLY A 802 44.08 -2.80 4.00
CA GLY A 802 44.10 -1.72 3.00
C GLY A 802 42.72 -1.42 2.40
N SER A 803 41.63 -1.76 3.09
CA SER A 803 40.27 -1.72 2.55
C SER A 803 39.28 -0.90 3.40
N LEU A 804 39.81 -0.02 4.27
CA LEU A 804 39.03 0.89 5.11
C LEU A 804 38.06 1.78 4.31
N ASP A 805 38.39 2.05 3.03
CA ASP A 805 37.53 2.78 2.10
C ASP A 805 36.15 2.14 1.90
N SER A 806 36.08 0.81 2.00
CA SER A 806 34.83 0.04 1.90
C SER A 806 33.88 0.39 3.04
N TYR A 807 34.44 0.64 4.24
CA TYR A 807 33.67 1.08 5.39
C TYR A 807 33.29 2.55 5.31
N THR A 808 34.23 3.44 4.97
CA THR A 808 33.96 4.89 4.97
C THR A 808 33.01 5.31 3.85
N LYS A 809 33.03 4.63 2.69
CA LYS A 809 32.16 4.95 1.55
C LYS A 809 30.83 4.18 1.58
N TYR A 810 30.84 2.92 1.98
CA TYR A 810 29.69 2.03 1.84
C TYR A 810 29.18 1.47 3.18
N LYS A 811 29.79 1.84 4.32
CA LYS A 811 29.55 1.24 5.64
C LYS A 811 29.66 -0.30 5.61
N TYR A 812 30.54 -0.82 4.74
CA TYR A 812 30.80 -2.25 4.61
C TYR A 812 32.04 -2.64 5.43
N ARG A 813 31.84 -3.51 6.43
CA ARG A 813 32.92 -4.12 7.22
C ARG A 813 32.58 -5.58 7.50
N GLU A 814 33.58 -6.42 7.34
CA GLU A 814 33.48 -7.85 7.59
C GLU A 814 33.88 -8.22 9.01
N TYR A 815 33.33 -9.33 9.47
CA TYR A 815 33.63 -9.97 10.74
C TYR A 815 33.71 -11.47 10.50
N VAL A 816 34.51 -12.18 11.29
CA VAL A 816 34.60 -13.63 11.21
C VAL A 816 33.22 -14.22 11.56
N ALA A 817 32.69 -15.11 10.72
CA ALA A 817 31.45 -15.81 11.04
C ALA A 817 31.67 -16.75 12.23
N GLY A 818 30.65 -16.91 13.07
CA GLY A 818 30.74 -17.68 14.33
C GLY A 818 31.27 -19.12 14.16
N ASN A 819 31.87 -19.65 15.23
CA ASN A 819 32.38 -21.03 15.35
C ASN A 819 33.59 -21.38 14.48
N GLN A 820 34.34 -20.39 14.00
CA GLN A 820 35.57 -20.62 13.23
C GLN A 820 36.78 -20.23 14.05
N LYS A 821 37.70 -21.18 14.25
CA LYS A 821 38.83 -20.99 15.17
C LYS A 821 40.16 -21.18 14.46
N VAL A 822 41.12 -20.35 14.82
CA VAL A 822 42.52 -20.47 14.43
C VAL A 822 43.35 -20.37 15.70
N TYR A 823 44.33 -21.24 15.82
CA TYR A 823 45.26 -21.32 16.93
C TYR A 823 46.66 -21.01 16.43
N GLU A 824 47.38 -20.17 17.17
CA GLU A 824 48.83 -20.12 17.13
C GLU A 824 49.37 -21.24 18.02
N ILE A 825 50.10 -22.17 17.41
CA ILE A 825 50.64 -23.36 18.05
C ILE A 825 52.15 -23.23 18.12
N THR A 826 52.65 -23.07 19.33
CA THR A 826 54.08 -23.08 19.63
C THR A 826 54.46 -24.45 20.18
N GLU A 827 55.29 -25.18 19.44
CA GLU A 827 55.81 -26.49 19.82
C GLU A 827 57.31 -26.42 20.03
N THR A 828 57.78 -26.94 21.16
CA THR A 828 59.21 -27.05 21.49
C THR A 828 59.57 -28.49 21.79
N THR A 829 60.55 -29.05 21.08
CA THR A 829 61.11 -30.37 21.34
C THR A 829 62.60 -30.27 21.57
N LYS A 830 63.08 -30.90 22.65
CA LYS A 830 64.52 -31.09 22.91
C LYS A 830 64.89 -32.55 22.79
N VAL A 831 65.92 -32.83 22.01
CA VAL A 831 66.43 -34.17 21.73
C VAL A 831 67.87 -34.28 22.18
N GLU A 832 68.20 -35.41 22.80
CA GLU A 832 69.56 -35.82 23.16
C GLU A 832 69.96 -37.04 22.32
N ILE A 833 71.16 -36.98 21.75
CA ILE A 833 71.79 -38.07 20.99
C ILE A 833 73.08 -38.44 21.73
N VAL A 834 73.14 -39.67 22.23
CA VAL A 834 74.28 -40.20 22.96
C VAL A 834 74.97 -41.29 22.14
N VAL A 835 76.28 -41.13 21.97
CA VAL A 835 77.13 -42.13 21.32
C VAL A 835 77.67 -43.09 22.37
N ASN A 836 77.38 -44.38 22.19
CA ASN A 836 77.76 -45.48 23.06
C ASN A 836 77.40 -45.24 24.55
N GLY A 837 76.12 -44.93 24.81
CA GLY A 837 75.65 -44.61 26.17
C GLY A 837 75.91 -45.71 27.21
N GLY A 838 75.99 -46.98 26.78
CA GLY A 838 76.37 -48.11 27.65
C GLY A 838 77.88 -48.26 27.89
N ASN A 839 78.71 -47.40 27.31
CA ASN A 839 80.17 -47.47 27.32
C ASN A 839 80.72 -48.88 26.99
N ASN A 840 80.14 -49.52 25.98
CA ASN A 840 80.57 -50.84 25.54
C ASN A 840 82.03 -50.78 25.06
N LYS A 841 82.81 -51.80 25.39
CA LYS A 841 84.21 -51.90 24.99
C LYS A 841 84.35 -52.42 23.56
N PHE A 842 85.06 -51.67 22.71
CA PHE A 842 85.35 -52.07 21.34
C PHE A 842 86.85 -52.01 21.08
N TYR A 843 87.40 -53.03 20.43
CA TYR A 843 88.84 -53.14 20.20
C TYR A 843 89.17 -52.70 18.79
N THR A 844 90.24 -51.91 18.66
CA THR A 844 90.84 -51.62 17.35
C THR A 844 91.50 -52.90 16.82
N HIS A 845 91.59 -53.05 15.50
CA HIS A 845 92.21 -54.24 14.92
C HIS A 845 93.72 -54.27 15.26
N PRO A 846 94.30 -55.39 15.76
CA PRO A 846 95.71 -55.44 16.18
C PRO A 846 96.75 -55.15 15.10
N LYS A 847 96.35 -55.24 13.82
CA LYS A 847 97.18 -54.90 12.64
C LYS A 847 96.70 -53.64 11.93
N MET A 848 95.98 -52.75 12.61
CA MET A 848 95.58 -51.46 12.06
C MET A 848 96.86 -50.66 11.75
N PRO A 849 97.06 -50.18 10.50
CA PRO A 849 98.28 -49.49 10.12
C PRO A 849 98.51 -48.21 10.92
N ASP A 850 99.78 -47.92 11.19
CA ASP A 850 100.22 -46.62 11.67
C ASP A 850 99.76 -45.50 10.74
N GLY A 851 99.25 -44.41 11.32
CA GLY A 851 98.74 -43.30 10.52
C GLY A 851 97.79 -42.39 11.30
N GLU A 852 97.15 -41.53 10.54
CA GLU A 852 96.20 -40.55 11.06
C GLU A 852 94.76 -40.98 10.73
N TYR A 853 93.94 -41.03 11.77
CA TYR A 853 92.54 -41.40 11.73
C TYR A 853 91.71 -40.24 12.28
N TYR A 854 90.41 -40.27 12.06
CA TYR A 854 89.51 -39.24 12.55
C TYR A 854 88.19 -39.82 13.05
N ILE A 855 87.54 -39.00 13.87
CA ILE A 855 86.13 -39.13 14.21
C ILE A 855 85.51 -37.76 13.98
N ARG A 856 84.44 -37.75 13.17
CA ARG A 856 83.71 -36.54 12.83
C ARG A 856 82.23 -36.73 13.15
N VAL A 857 81.66 -35.78 13.87
CA VAL A 857 80.23 -35.72 14.15
C VAL A 857 79.65 -34.50 13.46
N TRP A 858 78.66 -34.73 12.62
CA TRP A 858 78.07 -33.69 11.79
C TRP A 858 76.61 -34.01 11.48
N LEU A 859 75.89 -33.00 11.02
CA LEU A 859 74.54 -33.15 10.50
C LEU A 859 74.57 -33.05 8.99
N ASP A 860 73.80 -33.89 8.33
CA ASP A 860 73.61 -33.84 6.89
C ASP A 860 72.65 -32.71 6.49
N ASN A 861 72.74 -32.30 5.22
CA ASN A 861 71.86 -31.29 4.67
C ASN A 861 70.41 -31.78 4.61
N ILE A 862 69.44 -30.93 4.93
CA ILE A 862 68.00 -31.25 4.85
C ILE A 862 67.37 -30.40 3.74
N ASN A 863 66.87 -31.06 2.70
CA ASN A 863 66.17 -30.37 1.60
C ASN A 863 64.71 -30.15 1.98
N LEU A 864 64.36 -28.92 2.38
CA LEU A 864 63.02 -28.57 2.84
C LEU A 864 62.00 -28.71 1.70
N GLY A 865 62.37 -28.33 0.47
CA GLY A 865 61.52 -28.41 -0.71
C GLY A 865 61.11 -29.83 -1.13
N LYS A 866 61.79 -30.87 -0.60
CA LYS A 866 61.43 -32.28 -0.81
C LYS A 866 60.59 -32.88 0.31
N MET A 867 60.31 -32.14 1.39
CA MET A 867 59.52 -32.63 2.51
C MET A 867 58.03 -32.60 2.14
N SER A 868 57.32 -33.71 2.31
CA SER A 868 55.95 -33.86 1.82
C SER A 868 54.88 -33.53 2.86
N GLY A 869 53.94 -32.66 2.49
CA GLY A 869 52.75 -32.36 3.29
C GLY A 869 53.05 -31.53 4.54
N VAL A 870 53.96 -30.56 4.42
CA VAL A 870 54.33 -29.55 5.42
C VAL A 870 54.47 -28.20 4.72
N ASP A 871 54.05 -27.13 5.38
CA ASP A 871 53.93 -25.80 4.75
C ASP A 871 55.30 -25.19 4.34
N TYR A 872 56.38 -25.46 5.09
CA TYR A 872 57.74 -25.00 4.74
C TYR A 872 58.36 -25.70 3.53
N SER A 873 57.70 -26.70 2.93
CA SER A 873 58.13 -27.27 1.64
C SER A 873 58.06 -26.27 0.48
N SER A 874 57.33 -25.17 0.67
CA SER A 874 57.36 -24.00 -0.22
C SER A 874 58.73 -23.32 -0.29
N ILE A 875 59.60 -23.55 0.70
CA ILE A 875 60.98 -23.09 0.70
C ILE A 875 61.79 -24.03 -0.19
N ASN A 876 62.08 -23.60 -1.42
CA ASN A 876 62.95 -24.34 -2.35
C ASN A 876 64.43 -24.11 -2.01
N ASP A 877 64.82 -24.41 -0.77
CA ASP A 877 66.18 -24.29 -0.26
C ASP A 877 66.54 -25.47 0.67
N THR A 878 67.80 -25.58 1.03
CA THR A 878 68.36 -26.64 1.86
C THR A 878 68.87 -26.08 3.18
N LEU A 879 68.37 -26.59 4.29
CA LEU A 879 68.96 -26.36 5.61
C LEU A 879 70.32 -27.03 5.65
N LYS A 880 71.38 -26.23 5.79
CA LYS A 880 72.77 -26.67 5.79
C LYS A 880 73.07 -27.42 7.08
N GLY A 881 73.74 -28.55 6.91
CA GLY A 881 74.27 -29.34 8.01
C GLY A 881 75.45 -28.63 8.70
N VAL A 882 75.60 -28.84 10.01
CA VAL A 882 76.67 -28.27 10.83
C VAL A 882 77.64 -29.36 11.29
N ILE A 883 78.93 -29.03 11.40
CA ILE A 883 79.92 -29.89 12.05
C ILE A 883 79.84 -29.67 13.55
N LEU A 884 79.42 -30.70 14.30
CA LEU A 884 79.25 -30.65 15.74
C LEU A 884 80.57 -30.94 16.46
N ASP A 885 81.35 -31.89 15.96
CA ASP A 885 82.59 -32.31 16.61
C ASP A 885 83.57 -32.92 15.62
N ASN A 886 84.86 -32.81 15.91
CA ASN A 886 85.92 -33.42 15.11
C ASN A 886 87.18 -33.61 15.94
N ILE A 887 87.75 -34.81 15.86
CA ILE A 887 88.99 -35.18 16.54
C ILE A 887 89.85 -36.04 15.62
N LYS A 888 91.16 -35.86 15.74
CA LYS A 888 92.17 -36.60 14.99
C LYS A 888 92.90 -37.56 15.93
N ILE A 889 92.98 -38.82 15.54
CA ILE A 889 93.57 -39.91 16.31
C ILE A 889 94.86 -40.36 15.62
N THR A 890 95.95 -40.49 16.37
CA THR A 890 97.23 -40.95 15.84
C THR A 890 97.46 -42.40 16.25
N VAL A 891 97.65 -43.30 15.29
CA VAL A 891 97.98 -44.70 15.55
C VAL A 891 99.48 -44.89 15.32
N LYS A 892 100.20 -45.35 16.35
CA LYS A 892 101.63 -45.67 16.29
C LYS A 892 101.94 -46.89 17.13
N GLY A 893 102.31 -47.98 16.47
CA GLY A 893 102.56 -49.27 17.10
C GLY A 893 101.30 -50.09 17.34
N SER A 894 101.49 -51.26 17.95
CA SER A 894 100.45 -52.24 18.22
C SER A 894 100.59 -52.84 19.61
N ILE A 895 99.55 -53.53 20.06
CA ILE A 895 99.55 -54.32 21.29
C ILE A 895 100.69 -55.36 21.32
N TYR A 896 101.19 -55.80 20.15
CA TYR A 896 102.32 -56.73 20.09
C TYR A 896 103.63 -56.09 20.57
N ASP A 897 103.78 -54.78 20.45
CA ASP A 897 104.97 -54.04 20.90
C ASP A 897 105.02 -53.89 22.44
N ASP A 898 103.89 -54.15 23.12
CA ASP A 898 103.79 -54.11 24.58
C ASP A 898 103.84 -55.52 25.22
N ILE A 899 103.74 -56.57 24.41
CA ILE A 899 103.78 -57.98 24.83
C ILE A 899 105.19 -58.59 24.63
N SER A 900 106.00 -58.00 23.75
CA SER A 900 107.43 -58.29 23.59
C SER A 900 108.26 -57.60 24.67
#